data_AF-A0A521RC45-F1
#
_entry.id   AF-A0A521RC45-F1
#
_cell.length_a   1.000
_cell.length_b   1.000
_cell.length_c   1.000
_cell.angle_alpha   90.00
_cell.angle_beta   90.00
_cell.angle_gamma   90.00
#
_symmetry.space_group_name_H-M   'P 1'
#
loop_
_entity.id
_entity.type
_entity.pdbx_description
1 polymer ?
#
loop_
_entity_poly.entity_id
_entity_poly.type
_entity_poly.pdbx_seq_one_letter_code
_entity_poly.pdbx_strand_id
1 'polypeptide(L)'
;MLSQLTSGGESASDLTARPPFKRFRIVLIKPSKYDDDGYVIRFWKGVLPSNTLNVLHGLTEEVKRSHVFGDLKIEIVTFDETSEKLPIKKIIRWSRRPSTKLVVGLVGVQTNQFPRAIDLGRQFRAAGIDVIMGGFHTSGTINMLGEQEPDIQELVKESIAIVSGEVEGNWAEILADALHGRLKPIYSFAQDLQNLVDIGNAPLPRISPKTMRHFAKPSFGTADTSRGCPFACSFCTIINVQGRKMRERSPESIAKMMRRNYREHGVSFYFFTDDNFARKKLWRETFEEIIKLRKEGIKISFMMQVDLARKPKDFVRLAAEAGCTQVFIGMESVNPQNLKAEGKGQNHVEEYQNIIKEWHDAGVVVHTGYIIGLPFDTKEQVPRDIRYLMDGIQPDQASFFMLTPLPGSHDHREMKKRAEWMDPDFNKRDSFHATIKHPNMSAEEWTQVYEDAWKAFYSKENMIQILSRWNHNPKVYWNLMSVFFWYKNAALIEKEHPMIAGFFRLKDRLSRRPGFAIDPLRVHLWKRTKEIIQLFSAWAKFLKEMEEVWLQTRKKSEKEEKWLEEVQRIQGEIWQALKIAEWQKTYSNAKSTLPAKAKALLDPFEELSSKILFTRKDLNTFLRQWEGLQSRLQELRLHLTREGEAARGWLDEMVRIHKSIRLGSRIQEWQEAYSRLRHSLPSKYRLLHAKFDALSNRALYSREPLQRFWSNTVEQLRGMRIWNIDLGKLTTTLIKDFFLTTSFAFTFRSSSRTE
;
A
#
# COMPACT_ATOMS: atom_id res chain seq x y z
N MET A 1 -19.88 22.28 33.73
CA MET A 1 -20.12 22.28 32.26
C MET A 1 -21.52 22.77 31.84
N LEU A 2 -22.48 22.93 32.76
CA LEU A 2 -23.79 23.58 32.49
C LEU A 2 -23.83 25.09 32.80
N SER A 3 -22.77 25.66 33.40
CA SER A 3 -22.76 27.05 33.89
C SER A 3 -22.02 28.06 32.99
N GLN A 4 -21.46 27.63 31.85
CA GLN A 4 -20.79 28.53 30.90
C GLN A 4 -21.60 28.76 29.61
N LEU A 5 -22.83 28.25 29.54
CA LEU A 5 -23.77 28.48 28.44
C LEU A 5 -24.68 29.70 28.66
N THR A 6 -24.51 30.46 29.75
CA THR A 6 -25.46 31.50 30.17
C THR A 6 -24.91 32.94 30.18
N SER A 7 -23.72 33.20 29.62
CA SER A 7 -23.20 34.58 29.50
C SER A 7 -23.21 35.12 28.06
N GLY A 8 -24.15 34.66 27.23
CA GLY A 8 -24.45 35.21 25.90
C GLY A 8 -25.95 35.15 25.64
N GLY A 9 -26.67 36.20 26.04
CA GLY A 9 -28.14 36.24 26.11
C GLY A 9 -28.91 36.15 24.78
N GLU A 10 -28.25 35.91 23.64
CA GLU A 10 -28.91 35.84 22.32
C GLU A 10 -28.87 34.46 21.64
N SER A 11 -28.06 33.47 22.08
CA SER A 11 -27.82 32.25 21.27
C SER A 11 -28.71 31.03 21.59
N ALA A 12 -29.27 30.90 22.79
CA ALA A 12 -30.00 29.69 23.20
C ALA A 12 -31.46 29.65 22.71
N SER A 13 -32.10 30.81 22.50
CA SER A 13 -33.52 30.87 22.09
C SER A 13 -33.74 30.43 20.64
N ASP A 14 -32.73 30.60 19.79
CA ASP A 14 -32.81 30.50 18.34
C ASP A 14 -32.61 29.06 17.80
N LEU A 15 -31.87 28.21 18.56
CA LEU A 15 -31.74 26.78 18.28
C LEU A 15 -33.05 25.99 18.52
N THR A 16 -33.97 26.56 19.31
CA THR A 16 -35.20 25.91 19.78
C THR A 16 -36.46 26.31 19.01
N ALA A 17 -36.33 27.21 18.03
CA ALA A 17 -37.44 27.60 17.15
C ALA A 17 -38.01 26.35 16.45
N ARG A 18 -39.34 26.16 16.49
CA ARG A 18 -39.98 24.98 15.91
C ARG A 18 -39.80 24.99 14.39
N PRO A 19 -39.04 24.04 13.80
CA PRO A 19 -38.86 24.00 12.37
C PRO A 19 -40.15 23.56 11.66
N PRO A 20 -40.40 23.99 10.41
CA PRO A 20 -41.58 23.57 9.65
C PRO A 20 -41.53 22.09 9.21
N PHE A 21 -40.50 21.35 9.62
CA PHE A 21 -40.20 19.98 9.19
C PHE A 21 -40.42 18.99 10.34
N LYS A 22 -40.91 17.79 10.01
CA LYS A 22 -41.03 16.66 10.96
C LYS A 22 -39.82 15.71 10.90
N ARG A 23 -39.05 15.76 9.81
CA ARG A 23 -37.85 14.95 9.59
C ARG A 23 -36.72 15.81 9.09
N PHE A 24 -35.52 15.58 9.62
CA PHE A 24 -34.28 16.17 9.12
C PHE A 24 -33.32 15.06 8.70
N ARG A 25 -33.00 14.99 7.41
CA ARG A 25 -32.08 14.00 6.87
C ARG A 25 -30.75 14.64 6.52
N ILE A 26 -29.68 14.10 7.10
CA ILE A 26 -28.32 14.58 6.94
C ILE A 26 -27.55 13.51 6.17
N VAL A 27 -27.13 13.85 4.96
CA VAL A 27 -26.39 12.96 4.08
C VAL A 27 -24.93 13.38 4.05
N LEU A 28 -24.04 12.60 4.64
CA LEU A 28 -22.60 12.86 4.67
C LEU A 28 -21.93 12.01 3.59
N ILE A 29 -21.18 12.66 2.70
CA ILE A 29 -20.54 12.04 1.55
C ILE A 29 -19.06 12.38 1.59
N LYS A 30 -18.19 11.37 1.68
CA LYS A 30 -16.78 11.53 1.32
C LYS A 30 -16.67 11.41 -0.20
N PRO A 31 -16.38 12.50 -0.93
CA PRO A 31 -16.26 12.43 -2.39
C PRO A 31 -15.07 11.57 -2.80
N SER A 32 -15.14 11.05 -4.02
CA SER A 32 -13.98 10.45 -4.67
C SER A 32 -13.26 11.51 -5.53
N LYS A 33 -12.33 11.08 -6.40
CA LYS A 33 -11.76 11.90 -7.47
C LYS A 33 -12.04 11.29 -8.85
N TYR A 34 -11.57 11.94 -9.91
CA TYR A 34 -11.58 11.37 -11.26
C TYR A 34 -10.23 10.73 -11.59
N ASP A 35 -10.22 9.66 -12.38
CA ASP A 35 -9.00 9.21 -13.08
C ASP A 35 -8.73 10.07 -14.32
N ASP A 36 -7.59 9.82 -14.98
CA ASP A 36 -7.14 10.57 -16.15
C ASP A 36 -8.07 10.41 -17.36
N ASP A 37 -8.80 9.30 -17.42
CA ASP A 37 -9.84 9.09 -18.43
C ASP A 37 -11.13 9.86 -18.11
N GLY A 38 -11.26 10.45 -16.92
CA GLY A 38 -12.44 11.16 -16.43
C GLY A 38 -13.50 10.29 -15.78
N TYR A 39 -13.23 9.02 -15.45
CA TYR A 39 -14.15 8.19 -14.64
C TYR A 39 -14.00 8.49 -13.15
N VAL A 40 -15.10 8.43 -12.41
CA VAL A 40 -15.05 8.50 -10.94
C VAL A 40 -14.30 7.28 -10.37
N ILE A 41 -13.32 7.53 -9.52
CA ILE A 41 -12.56 6.51 -8.80
C ILE A 41 -13.49 5.75 -7.86
N ARG A 42 -13.64 4.43 -8.07
CA ARG A 42 -14.43 3.56 -7.19
C ARG A 42 -13.98 2.12 -7.27
N PHE A 43 -13.91 1.46 -6.12
CA PHE A 43 -13.51 0.06 -6.00
C PHE A 43 -14.65 -0.80 -5.48
N TRP A 44 -14.60 -2.11 -5.76
CA TRP A 44 -15.53 -3.06 -5.16
C TRP A 44 -15.35 -3.14 -3.64
N LYS A 45 -14.10 -3.05 -3.18
CA LYS A 45 -13.75 -2.95 -1.76
C LYS A 45 -12.70 -1.87 -1.53
N GLY A 46 -12.98 -0.94 -0.62
CA GLY A 46 -11.96 -0.03 -0.07
C GLY A 46 -11.06 -0.74 0.93
N VAL A 47 -9.96 -0.09 1.35
CA VAL A 47 -9.03 -0.64 2.36
C VAL A 47 -9.21 0.02 3.72
N LEU A 48 -9.24 1.35 3.78
CA LEU A 48 -9.30 2.10 5.03
C LEU A 48 -10.44 3.13 5.02
N PRO A 49 -11.30 3.16 6.05
CA PRO A 49 -12.43 4.09 6.10
C PRO A 49 -11.99 5.51 6.45
N SER A 50 -12.73 6.52 5.96
CA SER A 50 -12.45 7.93 6.28
C SER A 50 -12.72 8.27 7.75
N ASN A 51 -11.70 8.82 8.42
CA ASN A 51 -11.84 9.33 9.79
C ASN A 51 -12.83 10.49 9.84
N THR A 52 -12.71 11.49 8.96
CA THR A 52 -13.61 12.66 8.93
C THR A 52 -15.08 12.27 8.77
N LEU A 53 -15.39 11.30 7.90
CA LEU A 53 -16.75 10.80 7.74
C LEU A 53 -17.29 10.18 9.04
N ASN A 54 -16.46 9.40 9.74
CA ASN A 54 -16.81 8.78 11.02
C ASN A 54 -16.90 9.80 12.18
N VAL A 55 -16.07 10.84 12.18
CA VAL A 55 -16.14 11.97 13.14
C VAL A 55 -17.45 12.72 12.97
N LEU A 56 -17.79 13.12 11.74
CA LEU A 56 -19.06 13.83 11.49
C LEU A 56 -20.28 12.96 11.72
N HIS A 57 -20.20 11.65 11.47
CA HIS A 57 -21.25 10.73 11.92
C HIS A 57 -21.39 10.76 13.46
N GLY A 58 -20.28 10.69 14.19
CA GLY A 58 -20.24 10.79 15.65
C GLY A 58 -20.84 12.10 16.19
N LEU A 59 -20.44 13.24 15.64
CA LEU A 59 -20.96 14.56 15.98
C LEU A 59 -22.46 14.67 15.68
N THR A 60 -22.91 14.15 14.54
CA THR A 60 -24.34 14.20 14.19
C THR A 60 -25.18 13.29 15.09
N GLU A 61 -24.65 12.15 15.52
CA GLU A 61 -25.30 11.29 16.52
C GLU A 61 -25.36 11.94 17.90
N GLU A 62 -24.39 12.78 18.27
CA GLU A 62 -24.45 13.58 19.49
C GLU A 62 -25.57 14.62 19.41
N VAL A 63 -25.66 15.38 18.32
CA VAL A 63 -26.76 16.34 18.05
C VAL A 63 -28.12 15.65 18.16
N LYS A 64 -28.24 14.44 17.62
CA LYS A 64 -29.46 13.64 17.73
C LYS A 64 -29.77 13.22 19.18
N ARG A 65 -28.77 12.87 19.98
CA ARG A 65 -28.94 12.44 21.37
C ARG A 65 -29.21 13.59 22.33
N SER A 66 -28.67 14.79 22.06
CA SER A 66 -28.88 15.97 22.89
C SER A 66 -30.29 16.54 22.77
N HIS A 67 -31.08 16.11 21.77
CA HIS A 67 -32.42 16.64 21.48
C HIS A 67 -32.43 18.17 21.31
N VAL A 68 -31.32 18.76 20.84
CA VAL A 68 -31.18 20.22 20.66
C VAL A 68 -32.21 20.80 19.68
N PHE A 69 -32.76 19.98 18.78
CA PHE A 69 -33.84 20.35 17.84
C PHE A 69 -35.23 19.82 18.27
N GLY A 70 -35.42 19.51 19.56
CA GLY A 70 -36.68 18.97 20.08
C GLY A 70 -37.05 17.60 19.51
N ASP A 71 -38.33 17.40 19.17
CA ASP A 71 -38.90 16.13 18.68
C ASP A 71 -38.58 15.82 17.20
N LEU A 72 -37.71 16.60 16.56
CA LEU A 72 -37.37 16.45 15.16
C LEU A 72 -36.71 15.08 14.90
N LYS A 73 -37.27 14.29 13.98
CA LYS A 73 -36.68 13.00 13.60
C LYS A 73 -35.41 13.20 12.76
N ILE A 74 -34.24 13.02 13.37
CA ILE A 74 -32.95 13.09 12.68
C ILE A 74 -32.55 11.73 12.10
N GLU A 75 -32.28 11.71 10.79
CA GLU A 75 -31.79 10.55 10.04
C GLU A 75 -30.43 10.84 9.41
N ILE A 76 -29.42 10.04 9.75
CA ILE A 76 -28.05 10.21 9.30
C ILE A 76 -27.73 9.13 8.27
N VAL A 77 -27.17 9.52 7.12
CA VAL A 77 -26.77 8.59 6.05
C VAL A 77 -25.37 8.93 5.58
N THR A 78 -24.46 7.96 5.65
CA THR A 78 -23.07 8.09 5.21
C THR A 78 -22.84 7.42 3.86
N PHE A 79 -22.01 8.03 3.01
CA PHE A 79 -21.49 7.46 1.77
C PHE A 79 -19.99 7.69 1.64
N ASP A 80 -19.23 6.64 1.31
CA ASP A 80 -17.84 6.76 0.88
C ASP A 80 -17.74 6.42 -0.62
N GLU A 81 -17.71 7.44 -1.49
CA GLU A 81 -17.83 7.26 -2.94
C GLU A 81 -16.68 6.42 -3.55
N THR A 82 -15.54 6.33 -2.86
CA THR A 82 -14.41 5.49 -3.27
C THR A 82 -14.72 3.99 -3.13
N SER A 83 -15.66 3.60 -2.24
CA SER A 83 -16.01 2.20 -1.96
C SER A 83 -17.48 1.84 -2.25
N GLU A 84 -18.37 2.81 -2.37
CA GLU A 84 -19.79 2.58 -2.68
C GLU A 84 -20.32 3.50 -3.80
N LYS A 85 -21.28 3.01 -4.58
CA LYS A 85 -21.91 3.83 -5.64
C LYS A 85 -22.84 4.85 -4.99
N LEU A 86 -22.62 6.13 -5.27
CA LEU A 86 -23.49 7.19 -4.78
C LEU A 86 -24.86 7.18 -5.49
N PRO A 87 -25.99 6.99 -4.79
CA PRO A 87 -27.31 6.93 -5.41
C PRO A 87 -27.91 8.33 -5.54
N ILE A 88 -27.30 9.20 -6.35
CA ILE A 88 -27.66 10.63 -6.49
C ILE A 88 -29.18 10.84 -6.71
N LYS A 89 -29.77 10.13 -7.69
CA LYS A 89 -31.21 10.21 -7.97
C LYS A 89 -32.09 9.81 -6.77
N LYS A 90 -31.62 8.89 -5.92
CA LYS A 90 -32.34 8.47 -4.70
C LYS A 90 -32.26 9.55 -3.63
N ILE A 91 -31.09 10.17 -3.45
CA ILE A 91 -30.87 11.28 -2.53
C ILE A 91 -31.74 12.48 -2.92
N ILE A 92 -31.81 12.81 -4.21
CA ILE A 92 -32.72 13.87 -4.70
C ILE A 92 -34.19 13.52 -4.45
N ARG A 93 -34.61 12.27 -4.67
CA ARG A 93 -35.99 11.86 -4.35
C ARG A 93 -36.30 11.93 -2.85
N TRP A 94 -35.30 11.84 -1.98
CA TRP A 94 -35.47 11.94 -0.55
C TRP A 94 -35.83 13.35 -0.07
N SER A 95 -35.33 14.40 -0.74
CA SER A 95 -35.65 15.79 -0.38
C SER A 95 -37.09 16.17 -0.75
N ARG A 96 -37.70 15.48 -1.71
CA ARG A 96 -39.09 15.72 -2.17
C ARG A 96 -40.17 15.13 -1.26
N ARG A 97 -39.79 14.45 -0.17
CA ARG A 97 -40.77 13.87 0.77
C ARG A 97 -41.42 14.98 1.60
N PRO A 98 -42.75 14.95 1.81
CA PRO A 98 -43.42 15.95 2.65
C PRO A 98 -42.77 16.10 4.03
N SER A 99 -42.73 17.35 4.52
CA SER A 99 -42.19 17.72 5.84
C SER A 99 -40.77 17.20 6.13
N THR A 100 -39.94 17.03 5.11
CA THR A 100 -38.55 16.57 5.25
C THR A 100 -37.57 17.66 4.80
N LYS A 101 -36.70 18.14 5.69
CA LYS A 101 -35.50 18.89 5.31
C LYS A 101 -34.39 17.90 4.99
N LEU A 102 -33.63 18.14 3.91
CA LEU A 102 -32.43 17.37 3.58
C LEU A 102 -31.25 18.31 3.38
N VAL A 103 -30.12 17.98 4.00
CA VAL A 103 -28.83 18.64 3.77
C VAL A 103 -27.79 17.61 3.35
N VAL A 104 -26.90 17.99 2.44
CA VAL A 104 -25.75 17.19 2.02
C VAL A 104 -24.47 17.82 2.55
N GLY A 105 -23.69 17.06 3.31
CA GLY A 105 -22.31 17.40 3.67
C GLY A 105 -21.33 16.69 2.75
N LEU A 106 -20.48 17.43 2.05
CA LEU A 106 -19.31 16.93 1.33
C LEU A 106 -18.11 17.06 2.27
N VAL A 107 -17.66 15.93 2.80
CA VAL A 107 -16.83 15.90 4.01
C VAL A 107 -15.41 15.41 3.74
N GLY A 108 -14.45 16.03 4.42
CA GLY A 108 -13.04 15.66 4.30
C GLY A 108 -12.47 15.88 2.90
N VAL A 109 -12.98 16.87 2.18
CA VAL A 109 -12.58 17.15 0.78
C VAL A 109 -11.10 17.54 0.73
N GLN A 110 -10.32 16.69 0.08
CA GLN A 110 -8.92 16.96 -0.28
C GLN A 110 -8.85 17.64 -1.66
N THR A 111 -7.72 18.27 -1.97
CA THR A 111 -7.55 19.04 -3.22
C THR A 111 -7.84 18.22 -4.47
N ASN A 112 -7.35 16.98 -4.55
CA ASN A 112 -7.64 16.08 -5.67
C ASN A 112 -9.11 15.63 -5.77
N GLN A 113 -9.88 15.72 -4.69
CA GLN A 113 -11.31 15.39 -4.66
C GLN A 113 -12.18 16.62 -4.95
N PHE A 114 -11.63 17.83 -4.84
CA PHE A 114 -12.37 19.07 -4.98
C PHE A 114 -13.17 19.17 -6.29
N PRO A 115 -12.60 18.85 -7.48
CA PRO A 115 -13.38 18.88 -8.73
C PRO A 115 -14.59 17.96 -8.72
N ARG A 116 -14.48 16.77 -8.11
CA ARG A 116 -15.63 15.87 -7.95
C ARG A 116 -16.63 16.40 -6.93
N ALA A 117 -16.14 16.98 -5.84
CA ALA A 117 -16.97 17.55 -4.79
C ALA A 117 -17.84 18.71 -5.32
N ILE A 118 -17.27 19.63 -6.09
CA ILE A 118 -18.04 20.74 -6.68
C ILE A 118 -19.08 20.25 -7.69
N ASP A 119 -18.76 19.24 -8.51
CA ASP A 119 -19.72 18.64 -9.44
C ASP A 119 -20.92 17.97 -8.73
N LEU A 120 -20.65 17.32 -7.59
CA LEU A 120 -21.71 16.79 -6.73
C LEU A 120 -22.53 17.92 -6.10
N GLY A 121 -21.86 18.96 -5.60
CA GLY A 121 -22.48 20.15 -5.04
C GLY A 121 -23.46 20.79 -6.02
N ARG A 122 -23.01 21.08 -7.24
CA ARG A 122 -23.85 21.61 -8.34
C ARG A 122 -25.09 20.76 -8.60
N GLN A 123 -24.95 19.44 -8.67
CA GLN A 123 -26.07 18.53 -8.91
C GLN A 123 -27.11 18.58 -7.79
N PHE A 124 -26.68 18.67 -6.53
CA PHE A 124 -27.60 18.78 -5.40
C PHE A 124 -28.22 20.18 -5.28
N ARG A 125 -27.44 21.25 -5.51
CA ARG A 125 -27.94 22.63 -5.54
C ARG A 125 -28.97 22.84 -6.65
N ALA A 126 -28.75 22.28 -7.84
CA ALA A 126 -29.73 22.29 -8.92
C ALA A 126 -31.06 21.57 -8.57
N ALA A 127 -31.04 20.69 -7.55
CA ALA A 127 -32.22 20.03 -7.02
C ALA A 127 -32.83 20.75 -5.79
N GLY A 128 -32.36 21.96 -5.45
CA GLY A 128 -32.81 22.76 -4.31
C GLY A 128 -32.37 22.22 -2.94
N ILE A 129 -31.32 21.41 -2.90
CA ILE A 129 -30.80 20.81 -1.65
C ILE A 129 -29.65 21.68 -1.12
N ASP A 130 -29.63 21.92 0.19
CA ASP A 130 -28.51 22.61 0.83
C ASP A 130 -27.26 21.73 0.88
N VAL A 131 -26.11 22.33 0.51
CA VAL A 131 -24.83 21.65 0.44
C VAL A 131 -23.84 22.39 1.32
N ILE A 132 -23.15 21.64 2.18
CA ILE A 132 -22.04 22.10 3.02
C ILE A 132 -20.79 21.37 2.54
N MET A 133 -19.67 22.08 2.33
CA MET A 133 -18.39 21.49 1.94
C MET A 133 -17.30 21.88 2.94
N GLY A 134 -16.54 20.89 3.42
CA GLY A 134 -15.40 21.13 4.30
C GLY A 134 -14.31 20.08 4.14
N GLY A 135 -13.10 20.44 4.52
CA GLY A 135 -11.94 19.56 4.47
C GLY A 135 -10.63 20.32 4.40
N PHE A 136 -9.56 19.60 4.06
CA PHE A 136 -8.22 20.16 3.95
C PHE A 136 -8.11 21.18 2.82
N HIS A 137 -8.84 20.99 1.70
CA HIS A 137 -8.79 21.93 0.59
C HIS A 137 -9.37 23.29 0.99
N THR A 138 -10.62 23.33 1.47
CA THR A 138 -11.28 24.58 1.86
C THR A 138 -10.54 25.29 3.00
N SER A 139 -10.13 24.53 4.02
CA SER A 139 -9.42 25.09 5.18
C SER A 139 -8.03 25.59 4.80
N GLY A 140 -7.27 24.80 4.04
CA GLY A 140 -5.93 25.16 3.61
C GLY A 140 -5.92 26.39 2.69
N THR A 141 -6.85 26.47 1.74
CA THR A 141 -7.00 27.63 0.86
C THR A 141 -7.36 28.88 1.68
N ILE A 142 -8.43 28.84 2.49
CA ILE A 142 -8.90 30.01 3.24
C ILE A 142 -7.85 30.50 4.24
N ASN A 143 -7.27 29.62 5.04
CA ASN A 143 -6.37 30.02 6.12
C ASN A 143 -4.99 30.48 5.62
N MET A 144 -4.54 29.99 4.46
CA MET A 144 -3.20 30.28 3.94
C MET A 144 -3.19 31.33 2.82
N LEU A 145 -4.22 31.35 1.98
CA LEU A 145 -4.29 32.16 0.76
C LEU A 145 -5.42 33.20 0.82
N GLY A 146 -6.48 32.94 1.58
CA GLY A 146 -7.60 33.85 1.81
C GLY A 146 -8.90 33.42 1.14
N GLU A 147 -9.99 34.07 1.50
CA GLU A 147 -11.34 33.74 1.02
C GLU A 147 -11.57 34.18 -0.43
N GLN A 148 -10.76 35.11 -0.96
CA GLN A 148 -10.88 35.65 -2.32
C GLN A 148 -10.32 34.74 -3.41
N GLU A 149 -9.84 33.55 -3.04
CA GLU A 149 -9.30 32.59 -4.00
C GLU A 149 -10.39 32.10 -4.98
N PRO A 150 -10.06 31.92 -6.28
CA PRO A 150 -11.07 31.62 -7.30
C PRO A 150 -11.91 30.36 -7.01
N ASP A 151 -11.28 29.31 -6.46
CA ASP A 151 -11.93 28.06 -6.06
C ASP A 151 -12.93 28.26 -4.91
N ILE A 152 -12.61 29.12 -3.94
CA ILE A 152 -13.52 29.47 -2.84
C ILE A 152 -14.68 30.34 -3.36
N GLN A 153 -14.39 31.32 -4.20
CA GLN A 153 -15.42 32.17 -4.82
C GLN A 153 -16.35 31.37 -5.74
N GLU A 154 -15.83 30.32 -6.40
CA GLU A 154 -16.65 29.39 -7.17
C GLU A 154 -17.68 28.66 -6.29
N LEU A 155 -17.29 28.18 -5.11
CA LEU A 155 -18.22 27.55 -4.16
C LEU A 155 -19.30 28.53 -3.67
N VAL A 156 -18.92 29.78 -3.37
CA VAL A 156 -19.88 30.85 -2.97
C VAL A 156 -20.88 31.09 -4.09
N LYS A 157 -20.41 31.23 -5.34
CA LYS A 157 -21.26 31.43 -6.53
C LYS A 157 -22.26 30.29 -6.73
N GLU A 158 -21.84 29.05 -6.47
CA GLU A 158 -22.70 27.86 -6.56
C GLU A 158 -23.64 27.72 -5.35
N SER A 159 -23.64 28.66 -4.40
CA SER A 159 -24.40 28.60 -3.15
C SER A 159 -24.11 27.35 -2.33
N ILE A 160 -22.84 26.92 -2.32
CA ILE A 160 -22.35 25.83 -1.47
C ILE A 160 -21.75 26.47 -0.22
N ALA A 161 -22.28 26.13 0.96
CA ALA A 161 -21.76 26.64 2.23
C ALA A 161 -20.38 26.03 2.51
N ILE A 162 -19.42 26.87 2.87
CA ILE A 162 -18.01 26.48 3.02
C ILE A 162 -17.67 26.40 4.50
N VAL A 163 -16.95 25.35 4.89
CA VAL A 163 -16.38 25.21 6.23
C VAL A 163 -14.86 25.24 6.14
N SER A 164 -14.26 26.21 6.85
CA SER A 164 -12.83 26.25 7.14
C SER A 164 -12.59 25.88 8.60
N GLY A 165 -11.75 24.88 8.84
CA GLY A 165 -11.38 24.41 10.17
C GLY A 165 -12.25 23.27 10.70
N GLU A 166 -12.24 23.16 12.02
CA GLU A 166 -12.82 22.06 12.78
C GLU A 166 -14.21 22.41 13.31
N VAL A 167 -15.17 21.49 13.21
CA VAL A 167 -16.58 21.76 13.56
C VAL A 167 -17.00 21.18 14.90
N GLU A 168 -16.09 20.57 15.65
CA GLU A 168 -16.34 20.19 17.03
C GLU A 168 -16.90 21.40 17.82
N GLY A 169 -17.96 21.20 18.60
CA GLY A 169 -18.67 22.28 19.31
C GLY A 169 -19.61 23.13 18.45
N ASN A 170 -19.34 23.29 17.15
CA ASN A 170 -20.10 24.19 16.26
C ASN A 170 -21.05 23.46 15.29
N TRP A 171 -20.96 22.13 15.18
CA TRP A 171 -21.74 21.36 14.20
C TRP A 171 -23.26 21.51 14.35
N ALA A 172 -23.77 21.63 15.58
CA ALA A 172 -25.19 21.84 15.85
C ALA A 172 -25.70 23.18 15.28
N GLU A 173 -24.91 24.24 15.37
CA GLU A 173 -25.26 25.57 14.85
C GLU A 173 -25.39 25.53 13.32
N ILE A 174 -24.40 24.96 12.63
CA ILE A 174 -24.43 24.85 11.15
C ILE A 174 -25.67 24.05 10.69
N LEU A 175 -26.01 22.97 11.41
CA LEU A 175 -27.20 22.18 11.13
C LEU A 175 -28.50 22.95 11.42
N ALA A 176 -28.53 23.80 12.47
CA ALA A 176 -29.64 24.68 12.76
C ALA A 176 -29.83 25.72 11.65
N ASP A 177 -28.74 26.30 11.14
CA ASP A 177 -28.78 27.27 10.05
C ASP A 177 -29.29 26.62 8.75
N ALA A 178 -28.88 25.37 8.47
CA ALA A 178 -29.46 24.59 7.38
C ALA A 178 -30.96 24.35 7.56
N LEU A 179 -31.39 23.98 8.77
CA LEU A 179 -32.78 23.69 9.09
C LEU A 179 -33.69 24.91 8.89
N HIS A 180 -33.21 26.10 9.24
CA HIS A 180 -33.94 27.37 9.13
C HIS A 180 -33.72 28.12 7.81
N GLY A 181 -32.93 27.57 6.89
CA GLY A 181 -32.69 28.17 5.57
C GLY A 181 -31.82 29.43 5.60
N ARG A 182 -30.92 29.52 6.59
CA ARG A 182 -30.06 30.68 6.85
C ARG A 182 -28.57 30.33 6.81
N LEU A 183 -28.19 29.32 6.02
CA LEU A 183 -26.78 28.95 5.88
C LEU A 183 -25.93 30.14 5.44
N LYS A 184 -24.90 30.45 6.25
CA LYS A 184 -23.88 31.42 5.88
C LYS A 184 -23.05 30.86 4.70
N PRO A 185 -22.56 31.73 3.78
CA PRO A 185 -21.67 31.29 2.71
C PRO A 185 -20.38 30.65 3.23
N ILE A 186 -19.82 31.18 4.32
CA ILE A 186 -18.57 30.72 4.93
C ILE A 186 -18.74 30.61 6.45
N TYR A 187 -18.33 29.47 6.99
CA TYR A 187 -18.12 29.22 8.41
C TYR A 187 -16.63 29.01 8.63
N SER A 188 -15.99 29.94 9.34
CA SER A 188 -14.55 29.88 9.59
C SER A 188 -14.26 29.71 11.07
N PHE A 189 -13.69 28.55 11.41
CA PHE A 189 -13.32 28.16 12.79
C PHE A 189 -11.80 28.03 12.96
N ALA A 190 -11.03 28.42 11.95
CA ALA A 190 -9.57 28.30 11.91
C ALA A 190 -8.85 29.59 11.49
N GLN A 191 -9.52 30.75 11.55
CA GLN A 191 -8.88 32.06 11.35
C GLN A 191 -7.77 32.31 12.38
N ASP A 192 -7.98 31.88 13.63
CA ASP A 192 -6.94 31.85 14.65
C ASP A 192 -6.47 30.40 14.90
N LEU A 193 -5.39 30.02 14.22
CA LEU A 193 -4.76 28.71 14.36
C LEU A 193 -4.15 28.46 15.75
N GLN A 194 -4.05 29.48 16.61
CA GLN A 194 -3.58 29.34 17.99
C GLN A 194 -4.70 28.93 18.96
N ASN A 195 -5.93 29.35 18.66
CA ASN A 195 -7.12 29.15 19.50
C ASN A 195 -8.15 28.22 18.83
N LEU A 196 -7.66 27.14 18.22
CA LEU A 196 -8.52 26.07 17.69
C LEU A 196 -9.27 25.34 18.82
N VAL A 197 -10.40 24.74 18.46
CA VAL A 197 -11.31 24.04 19.37
C VAL A 197 -10.59 23.00 20.24
N ASP A 198 -10.98 22.89 21.51
CA ASP A 198 -10.52 21.79 22.36
C ASP A 198 -11.22 20.47 21.96
N ILE A 199 -10.42 19.47 21.58
CA ILE A 199 -10.90 18.15 21.18
C ILE A 199 -10.91 17.13 22.33
N GLY A 200 -10.46 17.52 23.54
CA GLY A 200 -10.29 16.63 24.69
C GLY A 200 -11.51 15.78 25.01
N ASN A 201 -12.68 16.43 25.02
CA ASN A 201 -13.99 15.84 25.29
C ASN A 201 -14.91 15.77 24.06
N ALA A 202 -14.45 16.21 22.89
CA ALA A 202 -15.24 16.16 21.68
C ALA A 202 -15.60 14.70 21.34
N PRO A 203 -16.76 14.43 20.70
CA PRO A 203 -17.10 13.07 20.29
C PRO A 203 -16.00 12.42 19.46
N LEU A 204 -15.69 11.19 19.84
CA LEU A 204 -14.81 10.32 19.07
C LEU A 204 -15.55 9.75 17.83
N PRO A 205 -14.80 9.37 16.77
CA PRO A 205 -15.37 8.81 15.57
C PRO A 205 -16.31 7.64 15.86
N ARG A 206 -17.47 7.63 15.21
CA ARG A 206 -18.40 6.50 15.24
C ARG A 206 -18.40 5.78 13.92
N ILE A 207 -18.20 4.47 14.01
CA ILE A 207 -18.15 3.61 12.84
C ILE A 207 -19.59 3.31 12.40
N SER A 208 -19.83 3.43 11.10
CA SER A 208 -21.08 3.01 10.47
C SER A 208 -20.95 1.58 9.96
N PRO A 209 -21.65 0.57 10.54
CA PRO A 209 -21.60 -0.81 10.04
C PRO A 209 -22.07 -0.93 8.58
N LYS A 210 -22.93 -0.02 8.12
CA LYS A 210 -23.32 0.09 6.71
C LYS A 210 -22.09 0.38 5.85
N THR A 211 -21.32 1.41 6.19
CA THR A 211 -20.13 1.83 5.45
C THR A 211 -19.02 0.77 5.53
N MET A 212 -18.78 0.17 6.70
CA MET A 212 -17.71 -0.83 6.88
C MET A 212 -17.84 -2.09 6.01
N ARG A 213 -19.05 -2.45 5.59
CA ARG A 213 -19.27 -3.58 4.67
C ARG A 213 -18.66 -3.37 3.28
N HIS A 214 -18.32 -2.14 2.92
CA HIS A 214 -17.66 -1.81 1.65
C HIS A 214 -16.13 -1.88 1.71
N PHE A 215 -15.56 -2.28 2.84
CA PHE A 215 -14.12 -2.41 3.02
C PHE A 215 -13.68 -3.88 3.05
N ALA A 216 -12.44 -4.14 2.63
CA ALA A 216 -11.85 -5.48 2.58
C ALA A 216 -11.70 -6.09 3.98
N LYS A 217 -11.43 -5.25 4.98
CA LYS A 217 -11.34 -5.62 6.40
C LYS A 217 -12.30 -4.75 7.23
N PRO A 218 -13.55 -5.18 7.46
CA PRO A 218 -14.52 -4.43 8.25
C PRO A 218 -14.11 -4.20 9.72
N SER A 219 -13.12 -4.95 10.22
CA SER A 219 -12.54 -4.80 11.55
C SER A 219 -11.49 -3.67 11.66
N PHE A 220 -11.20 -2.96 10.56
CA PHE A 220 -10.24 -1.84 10.54
C PHE A 220 -10.99 -0.52 10.76
N GLY A 221 -10.65 0.17 11.84
CA GLY A 221 -11.15 1.50 12.16
C GLY A 221 -10.10 2.59 11.96
N THR A 222 -10.55 3.84 12.08
CA THR A 222 -9.71 5.03 12.17
C THR A 222 -10.05 5.79 13.45
N ALA A 223 -9.05 6.47 14.01
CA ALA A 223 -9.25 7.39 15.11
C ALA A 223 -8.18 8.48 15.13
N ASP A 224 -8.54 9.72 15.39
CA ASP A 224 -7.61 10.78 15.78
C ASP A 224 -7.49 10.81 17.30
N THR A 225 -6.29 10.54 17.84
CA THR A 225 -6.04 10.66 19.28
C THR A 225 -5.52 12.05 19.66
N SER A 226 -5.02 12.80 18.70
CA SER A 226 -4.54 14.17 18.78
C SER A 226 -4.56 14.84 17.42
N ARG A 227 -4.40 16.17 17.44
CA ARG A 227 -4.34 17.03 16.25
C ARG A 227 -3.26 18.10 16.43
N GLY A 228 -2.71 18.54 15.30
CA GLY A 228 -1.63 19.52 15.22
C GLY A 228 -0.24 18.90 15.08
N CYS A 229 0.74 19.74 14.77
CA CYS A 229 2.14 19.33 14.65
C CYS A 229 3.10 20.51 14.93
N PRO A 230 4.15 20.34 15.76
CA PRO A 230 5.06 21.44 16.10
C PRO A 230 6.06 21.77 14.98
N PHE A 231 6.23 20.89 13.99
CA PHE A 231 7.16 21.11 12.87
C PHE A 231 6.62 22.11 11.85
N ALA A 232 7.46 22.55 10.91
CA ALA A 232 7.12 23.58 9.94
C ALA A 232 7.59 23.19 8.52
N CYS A 233 7.39 21.92 8.16
CA CYS A 233 7.78 21.42 6.85
C CYS A 233 7.03 22.20 5.76
N SER A 234 7.72 22.67 4.72
CA SER A 234 7.17 23.66 3.78
C SER A 234 6.06 23.09 2.88
N PHE A 235 6.17 21.83 2.48
CA PHE A 235 5.15 21.12 1.70
C PHE A 235 3.88 20.75 2.48
N CYS A 236 3.94 20.79 3.82
CA CYS A 236 2.90 20.24 4.68
C CYS A 236 1.73 21.22 4.87
N THR A 237 0.49 20.72 4.81
CA THR A 237 -0.72 21.54 5.02
C THR A 237 -1.23 21.52 6.46
N ILE A 238 -0.74 20.58 7.28
CA ILE A 238 -1.31 20.29 8.62
C ILE A 238 -1.34 21.54 9.51
N ILE A 239 -0.24 22.30 9.59
CA ILE A 239 -0.14 23.43 10.52
C ILE A 239 -1.14 24.55 10.21
N ASN A 240 -1.57 24.67 8.94
CA ASN A 240 -2.52 25.68 8.49
C ASN A 240 -3.98 25.19 8.53
N VAL A 241 -4.20 23.94 8.95
CA VAL A 241 -5.55 23.36 9.13
C VAL A 241 -5.81 22.98 10.58
N GLN A 242 -4.84 22.34 11.24
CA GLN A 242 -4.96 21.81 12.61
C GLN A 242 -4.12 22.56 13.65
N GLY A 243 -3.34 23.56 13.23
CA GLY A 243 -2.50 24.37 14.10
C GLY A 243 -1.17 23.72 14.51
N ARG A 244 -0.33 24.51 15.19
CA ARG A 244 1.01 24.10 15.65
C ARG A 244 1.01 23.47 17.05
N LYS A 245 -0.03 23.79 17.83
CA LYS A 245 -0.19 23.30 19.20
C LYS A 245 -0.81 21.90 19.16
N MET A 246 -0.12 20.93 19.76
CA MET A 246 -0.68 19.59 19.98
C MET A 246 -1.92 19.71 20.89
N ARG A 247 -3.06 19.25 20.39
CA ARG A 247 -4.31 19.11 21.14
C ARG A 247 -4.66 17.64 21.19
N GLU A 248 -5.10 17.15 22.35
CA GLU A 248 -5.13 15.71 22.61
C GLU A 248 -6.45 15.30 23.22
N ARG A 249 -6.90 14.09 22.87
CA ARG A 249 -8.06 13.45 23.49
C ARG A 249 -7.62 12.72 24.76
N SER A 250 -8.55 12.60 25.71
CA SER A 250 -8.30 11.84 26.95
C SER A 250 -7.97 10.37 26.62
N PRO A 251 -6.88 9.79 27.21
CA PRO A 251 -6.54 8.37 27.12
C PRO A 251 -7.73 7.45 27.44
N GLU A 252 -8.50 7.79 28.47
CA GLU A 252 -9.66 7.02 28.92
C GLU A 252 -10.79 7.06 27.89
N SER A 253 -11.00 8.21 27.23
CA SER A 253 -11.99 8.35 26.16
C SER A 253 -11.62 7.49 24.95
N ILE A 254 -10.33 7.49 24.57
CA ILE A 254 -9.79 6.65 23.49
C ILE A 254 -10.02 5.17 23.82
N ALA A 255 -9.61 4.72 25.00
CA ALA A 255 -9.81 3.35 25.44
C ALA A 255 -11.29 2.96 25.51
N LYS A 256 -12.16 3.83 26.01
CA LYS A 256 -13.62 3.60 26.05
C LYS A 256 -14.20 3.43 24.65
N MET A 257 -13.80 4.26 23.68
CA MET A 257 -14.21 4.11 22.28
C MET A 257 -13.71 2.78 21.70
N MET A 258 -12.43 2.44 21.91
CA MET A 258 -11.85 1.20 21.39
C MET A 258 -12.55 -0.05 21.96
N ARG A 259 -12.80 -0.07 23.28
CA ARG A 259 -13.58 -1.12 23.95
C ARG A 259 -14.97 -1.27 23.36
N ARG A 260 -15.69 -0.15 23.17
CA ARG A 260 -17.04 -0.15 22.61
C ARG A 260 -17.04 -0.72 21.19
N ASN A 261 -16.19 -0.19 20.32
CA ASN A 261 -16.14 -0.61 18.91
C ASN A 261 -15.70 -2.08 18.76
N TYR A 262 -14.80 -2.57 19.61
CA TYR A 262 -14.44 -3.99 19.64
C TYR A 262 -15.65 -4.86 20.02
N ARG A 263 -16.35 -4.53 21.12
CA ARG A 263 -17.48 -5.33 21.63
C ARG A 263 -18.71 -5.27 20.73
N GLU A 264 -19.03 -4.11 20.17
CA GLU A 264 -20.25 -3.89 19.37
C GLU A 264 -20.05 -4.24 17.89
N HIS A 265 -18.83 -4.09 17.36
CA HIS A 265 -18.56 -4.15 15.92
C HIS A 265 -17.37 -5.03 15.52
N GLY A 266 -16.65 -5.62 16.47
CA GLY A 266 -15.48 -6.48 16.17
C GLY A 266 -14.28 -5.72 15.61
N VAL A 267 -14.18 -4.42 15.87
CA VAL A 267 -13.06 -3.59 15.40
C VAL A 267 -11.83 -3.90 16.23
N SER A 268 -10.81 -4.48 15.59
CA SER A 268 -9.58 -4.99 16.22
C SER A 268 -8.32 -4.28 15.75
N PHE A 269 -8.41 -3.42 14.73
CA PHE A 269 -7.29 -2.64 14.23
C PHE A 269 -7.67 -1.17 14.08
N TYR A 270 -6.75 -0.27 14.41
CA TYR A 270 -6.90 1.17 14.20
C TYR A 270 -5.74 1.77 13.41
N PHE A 271 -6.04 2.60 12.42
CA PHE A 271 -5.10 3.64 12.01
C PHE A 271 -5.34 4.88 12.87
N PHE A 272 -4.36 5.22 13.71
CA PHE A 272 -4.32 6.50 14.39
C PHE A 272 -3.91 7.59 13.41
N THR A 273 -4.86 8.46 13.07
CA THR A 273 -4.71 9.49 12.03
C THR A 273 -4.02 10.76 12.53
N ASP A 274 -3.42 10.69 13.71
CA ASP A 274 -2.58 11.72 14.29
C ASP A 274 -1.45 12.08 13.33
N ASP A 275 -1.26 13.38 13.05
CA ASP A 275 -0.16 13.82 12.19
C ASP A 275 1.21 13.57 12.82
N ASN A 276 1.27 13.53 14.15
CA ASN A 276 2.45 13.11 14.90
C ASN A 276 2.10 12.62 16.32
N PHE A 277 1.95 11.30 16.46
CA PHE A 277 1.65 10.69 17.76
C PHE A 277 2.79 10.88 18.78
N ALA A 278 4.04 10.86 18.32
CA ALA A 278 5.22 10.91 19.19
C ALA A 278 5.40 12.25 19.94
N ARG A 279 4.66 13.30 19.55
CA ARG A 279 4.73 14.62 20.18
C ARG A 279 3.52 14.97 21.04
N LYS A 280 2.59 14.03 21.20
CA LYS A 280 1.57 14.08 22.24
C LYS A 280 2.24 14.16 23.61
N LYS A 281 1.64 14.89 24.54
CA LYS A 281 2.02 14.93 25.96
C LYS A 281 1.57 13.65 26.67
N LEU A 282 0.34 13.21 26.41
CA LEU A 282 -0.29 12.05 27.05
C LEU A 282 -0.03 10.73 26.30
N TRP A 283 1.10 10.62 25.59
CA TRP A 283 1.43 9.43 24.79
C TRP A 283 1.55 8.19 25.67
N ARG A 284 2.12 8.33 26.88
CA ARG A 284 2.38 7.23 27.81
C ARG A 284 1.08 6.70 28.39
N GLU A 285 0.25 7.60 28.91
CA GLU A 285 -1.06 7.32 29.48
C GLU A 285 -1.99 6.69 28.43
N THR A 286 -1.91 7.16 27.18
CA THR A 286 -2.63 6.55 26.06
C THR A 286 -2.21 5.10 25.84
N PHE A 287 -0.90 4.81 25.84
CA PHE A 287 -0.42 3.41 25.73
C PHE A 287 -0.82 2.57 26.93
N GLU A 288 -0.71 3.10 28.14
CA GLU A 288 -1.06 2.38 29.38
C GLU A 288 -2.54 1.96 29.41
N GLU A 289 -3.46 2.86 29.02
CA GLU A 289 -4.88 2.51 28.92
C GLU A 289 -5.16 1.47 27.82
N ILE A 290 -4.46 1.51 26.68
CA ILE A 290 -4.59 0.47 25.64
C ILE A 290 -4.01 -0.86 26.11
N ILE A 291 -2.88 -0.87 26.81
CA ILE A 291 -2.28 -2.07 27.41
C ILE A 291 -3.27 -2.72 28.39
N LYS A 292 -3.93 -1.91 29.23
CA LYS A 292 -4.97 -2.37 30.15
C LYS A 292 -6.12 -3.05 29.41
N LEU A 293 -6.63 -2.46 28.33
CA LEU A 293 -7.66 -3.10 27.49
C LEU A 293 -7.19 -4.46 26.95
N ARG A 294 -5.94 -4.56 26.50
CA ARG A 294 -5.37 -5.82 25.99
C ARG A 294 -5.26 -6.88 27.08
N LYS A 295 -4.90 -6.49 28.31
CA LYS A 295 -4.89 -7.39 29.49
C LYS A 295 -6.28 -7.89 29.86
N GLU A 296 -7.34 -7.14 29.54
CA GLU A 296 -8.75 -7.58 29.67
C GLU A 296 -9.20 -8.55 28.56
N GLY A 297 -8.29 -8.98 27.66
CA GLY A 297 -8.60 -9.88 26.56
C GLY A 297 -9.13 -9.20 25.30
N ILE A 298 -9.13 -7.86 25.25
CA ILE A 298 -9.57 -7.10 24.08
C ILE A 298 -8.43 -7.10 23.04
N LYS A 299 -8.63 -7.83 21.94
CA LYS A 299 -7.64 -7.94 20.87
C LYS A 299 -7.62 -6.68 20.00
N ILE A 300 -6.86 -5.67 20.40
CA ILE A 300 -6.66 -4.46 19.59
C ILE A 300 -5.19 -4.29 19.22
N SER A 301 -4.95 -3.96 17.96
CA SER A 301 -3.68 -3.42 17.47
C SER A 301 -3.89 -2.11 16.75
N PHE A 302 -2.81 -1.37 16.49
CA PHE A 302 -2.90 -0.13 15.75
C PHE A 302 -1.63 0.15 14.95
N MET A 303 -1.76 1.06 13.99
CA MET A 303 -0.63 1.77 13.41
C MET A 303 -0.73 3.27 13.74
N MET A 304 0.41 3.94 13.82
CA MET A 304 0.49 5.36 14.13
C MET A 304 1.57 6.05 13.30
N GLN A 305 1.46 7.36 13.14
CA GLN A 305 2.49 8.17 12.50
C GLN A 305 3.41 8.82 13.53
N VAL A 306 4.72 8.79 13.27
CA VAL A 306 5.76 9.37 14.13
C VAL A 306 6.80 10.12 13.29
N ASP A 307 7.46 11.10 13.88
CA ASP A 307 8.64 11.75 13.29
C ASP A 307 9.92 10.92 13.47
N LEU A 308 11.05 11.42 12.97
CA LEU A 308 12.38 10.83 13.12
C LEU A 308 13.19 11.43 14.28
N ALA A 309 12.73 12.49 14.94
CA ALA A 309 13.41 13.06 16.09
C ALA A 309 13.46 12.06 17.26
N ARG A 310 14.51 12.13 18.09
CA ARG A 310 14.68 11.23 19.23
C ARG A 310 13.41 11.13 20.10
N LYS A 311 13.06 9.90 20.47
CA LYS A 311 11.90 9.61 21.35
C LYS A 311 12.37 9.33 22.78
N PRO A 312 11.47 9.46 23.78
CA PRO A 312 11.74 8.97 25.13
C PRO A 312 12.11 7.48 25.12
N LYS A 313 13.02 7.05 26.00
CA LYS A 313 13.60 5.69 26.01
C LYS A 313 12.57 4.55 26.04
N ASP A 314 11.43 4.75 26.69
CA ASP A 314 10.37 3.73 26.79
C ASP A 314 9.35 3.75 25.64
N PHE A 315 9.39 4.76 24.76
CA PHE A 315 8.32 5.03 23.81
C PHE A 315 8.08 3.85 22.88
N VAL A 316 9.13 3.33 22.25
CA VAL A 316 9.05 2.23 21.29
C VAL A 316 8.57 0.94 21.97
N ARG A 317 9.14 0.61 23.14
CA ARG A 317 8.74 -0.55 23.93
C ARG A 317 7.26 -0.49 24.33
N LEU A 318 6.81 0.63 24.90
CA LEU A 318 5.41 0.79 25.32
C LEU A 318 4.44 0.79 24.15
N ALA A 319 4.82 1.36 23.00
CA ALA A 319 4.03 1.29 21.79
C ALA A 319 3.80 -0.17 21.36
N ALA A 320 4.86 -0.99 21.35
CA ALA A 320 4.76 -2.40 20.99
C ALA A 320 3.87 -3.18 22.00
N GLU A 321 4.04 -2.95 23.31
CA GLU A 321 3.20 -3.55 24.36
C GLU A 321 1.71 -3.17 24.21
N ALA A 322 1.44 -1.91 23.86
CA ALA A 322 0.10 -1.40 23.56
C ALA A 322 -0.50 -2.00 22.27
N GLY A 323 0.28 -2.76 21.49
CA GLY A 323 -0.19 -3.41 20.28
C GLY A 323 0.02 -2.58 19.02
N CYS A 324 0.97 -1.63 19.02
CA CYS A 324 1.46 -1.04 17.79
C CYS A 324 2.09 -2.13 16.92
N THR A 325 1.53 -2.37 15.74
CA THR A 325 2.07 -3.35 14.79
C THR A 325 2.88 -2.69 13.68
N GLN A 326 2.70 -1.39 13.47
CA GLN A 326 3.32 -0.65 12.40
C GLN A 326 3.43 0.85 12.75
N VAL A 327 4.55 1.47 12.36
CA VAL A 327 4.70 2.92 12.39
C VAL A 327 4.85 3.48 10.98
N PHE A 328 4.18 4.59 10.71
CA PHE A 328 4.43 5.41 9.53
C PHE A 328 5.42 6.52 9.89
N ILE A 329 6.52 6.61 9.16
CA ILE A 329 7.58 7.58 9.38
C ILE A 329 7.71 8.48 8.16
N GLY A 330 7.48 9.78 8.36
CA GLY A 330 7.70 10.82 7.35
C GLY A 330 9.19 11.11 7.14
N MET A 331 9.86 10.22 6.39
CA MET A 331 11.28 10.32 6.06
C MET A 331 11.55 11.38 4.99
N GLU A 332 10.68 11.40 3.98
CA GLU A 332 10.65 12.27 2.79
C GLU A 332 11.85 12.18 1.87
N SER A 333 13.07 12.16 2.38
CA SER A 333 14.28 12.05 1.57
C SER A 333 15.45 11.49 2.38
N VAL A 334 16.40 10.87 1.67
CA VAL A 334 17.74 10.55 2.19
C VAL A 334 18.79 11.56 1.74
N ASN A 335 18.42 12.55 0.93
CA ASN A 335 19.30 13.64 0.52
C ASN A 335 19.24 14.79 1.55
N PRO A 336 20.33 15.10 2.26
CA PRO A 336 20.35 16.18 3.27
C PRO A 336 20.01 17.57 2.72
N GLN A 337 20.29 17.85 1.44
CA GLN A 337 19.97 19.15 0.83
C GLN A 337 18.46 19.35 0.71
N ASN A 338 17.75 18.29 0.30
CA ASN A 338 16.29 18.29 0.25
C ASN A 338 15.68 18.42 1.65
N LEU A 339 16.18 17.68 2.65
CA LEU A 339 15.68 17.77 4.03
C LEU A 339 15.83 19.20 4.57
N LYS A 340 16.96 19.86 4.29
CA LYS A 340 17.18 21.26 4.67
C LYS A 340 16.23 22.21 3.94
N ALA A 341 16.03 22.02 2.64
CA ALA A 341 15.15 22.86 1.82
C ALA A 341 13.69 22.80 2.31
N GLU A 342 13.23 21.60 2.67
CA GLU A 342 11.85 21.35 3.12
C GLU A 342 11.62 21.64 4.62
N GLY A 343 12.61 22.18 5.33
CA GLY A 343 12.50 22.51 6.75
C GLY A 343 12.44 21.29 7.68
N LYS A 344 12.98 20.13 7.28
CA LYS A 344 13.08 18.90 8.09
C LYS A 344 14.38 18.81 8.87
N GLY A 345 14.70 19.84 9.65
CA GLY A 345 15.94 19.90 10.44
C GLY A 345 16.06 18.81 11.52
N GLN A 346 14.96 18.18 11.91
CA GLN A 346 14.93 17.07 12.86
C GLN A 346 15.31 15.70 12.25
N ASN A 347 15.49 15.63 10.93
CA ASN A 347 15.78 14.40 10.21
C ASN A 347 17.28 14.28 9.95
N HIS A 348 17.93 13.32 10.61
CA HIS A 348 19.37 13.02 10.49
C HIS A 348 19.56 11.67 9.79
N VAL A 349 20.01 11.68 8.53
CA VAL A 349 20.04 10.49 7.63
C VAL A 349 20.91 9.38 8.19
N GLU A 350 22.01 9.74 8.85
CA GLU A 350 22.94 8.85 9.54
C GLU A 350 22.30 8.09 10.71
N GLU A 351 21.20 8.61 11.28
CA GLU A 351 20.49 7.97 12.40
C GLU A 351 19.37 7.02 11.93
N TYR A 352 18.94 7.12 10.67
CA TYR A 352 17.74 6.43 10.17
C TYR A 352 17.81 4.92 10.39
N GLN A 353 18.95 4.30 10.05
CA GLN A 353 19.12 2.85 10.21
C GLN A 353 18.95 2.41 11.67
N ASN A 354 19.50 3.18 12.63
CA ASN A 354 19.40 2.88 14.05
C ASN A 354 17.96 3.06 14.57
N ILE A 355 17.27 4.12 14.14
CA ILE A 355 15.87 4.36 14.52
C ILE A 355 14.98 3.22 14.01
N ILE A 356 15.19 2.80 12.75
CA ILE A 356 14.43 1.69 12.17
C ILE A 356 14.73 0.38 12.87
N LYS A 357 16.00 0.12 13.18
CA LYS A 357 16.40 -1.04 13.96
C LYS A 357 15.71 -1.08 15.33
N GLU A 358 15.56 0.05 16.02
CA GLU A 358 14.86 0.13 17.30
C GLU A 358 13.40 -0.37 17.20
N TRP A 359 12.68 0.02 16.14
CA TRP A 359 11.32 -0.47 15.88
C TRP A 359 11.29 -1.96 15.51
N HIS A 360 12.23 -2.41 14.68
CA HIS A 360 12.34 -3.83 14.31
C HIS A 360 12.61 -4.72 15.53
N ASP A 361 13.55 -4.30 16.41
CA ASP A 361 13.89 -5.02 17.64
C ASP A 361 12.68 -5.12 18.58
N ALA A 362 11.76 -4.14 18.55
CA ALA A 362 10.50 -4.16 19.28
C ALA A 362 9.37 -4.95 18.59
N GLY A 363 9.64 -5.54 17.42
CA GLY A 363 8.66 -6.33 16.66
C GLY A 363 7.64 -5.48 15.90
N VAL A 364 7.95 -4.21 15.62
CA VAL A 364 7.07 -3.25 14.93
C VAL A 364 7.55 -3.02 13.51
N VAL A 365 6.61 -3.09 12.55
CA VAL A 365 6.88 -2.84 11.13
C VAL A 365 7.14 -1.36 10.88
N VAL A 366 8.13 -1.04 10.04
CA VAL A 366 8.41 0.34 9.63
C VAL A 366 7.91 0.60 8.21
N HIS A 367 7.01 1.57 8.09
CA HIS A 367 6.53 2.13 6.82
C HIS A 367 7.02 3.55 6.66
N THR A 368 7.73 3.85 5.57
CA THR A 368 8.26 5.19 5.31
C THR A 368 7.47 5.91 4.21
N GLY A 369 7.19 7.20 4.41
CA GLY A 369 6.84 8.13 3.35
C GLY A 369 8.10 8.70 2.70
N TYR A 370 8.14 8.75 1.37
CA TYR A 370 9.26 9.28 0.59
C TYR A 370 8.73 10.18 -0.52
N ILE A 371 9.29 11.39 -0.67
CA ILE A 371 8.91 12.36 -1.69
C ILE A 371 9.99 12.36 -2.77
N ILE A 372 9.55 12.19 -4.02
CA ILE A 372 10.37 12.25 -5.22
C ILE A 372 10.02 13.54 -5.95
N GLY A 373 11.03 14.24 -6.45
CA GLY A 373 10.90 15.55 -7.09
C GLY A 373 10.99 16.72 -6.13
N LEU A 374 11.76 16.55 -5.04
CA LEU A 374 12.23 17.66 -4.23
C LEU A 374 13.31 18.44 -5.00
N PRO A 375 13.58 19.72 -4.68
CA PRO A 375 14.36 20.62 -5.53
C PRO A 375 15.76 20.14 -5.96
N PHE A 376 16.40 19.28 -5.17
CA PHE A 376 17.74 18.73 -5.45
C PHE A 376 17.71 17.29 -5.98
N ASP A 377 16.55 16.73 -6.24
CA ASP A 377 16.45 15.42 -6.91
C ASP A 377 16.90 15.52 -8.36
N THR A 378 17.53 14.46 -8.87
CA THR A 378 17.84 14.29 -10.29
C THR A 378 17.50 12.88 -10.73
N LYS A 379 17.34 12.66 -12.04
CA LYS A 379 16.96 11.33 -12.54
C LYS A 379 18.00 10.25 -12.24
N GLU A 380 19.28 10.62 -12.11
CA GLU A 380 20.37 9.70 -11.76
C GLU A 380 20.48 9.47 -10.25
N GLN A 381 20.14 10.48 -9.43
CA GLN A 381 20.28 10.41 -7.98
C GLN A 381 19.15 9.60 -7.34
N VAL A 382 17.90 9.80 -7.77
CA VAL A 382 16.74 9.11 -7.19
C VAL A 382 16.93 7.57 -7.17
N PRO A 383 17.37 6.90 -8.25
CA PRO A 383 17.64 5.46 -8.21
C PRO A 383 18.78 5.03 -7.27
N ARG A 384 19.74 5.92 -6.95
CA ARG A 384 20.77 5.65 -5.91
C ARG A 384 20.16 5.77 -4.52
N ASP A 385 19.32 6.77 -4.30
CA ASP A 385 18.62 7.00 -3.04
C ASP A 385 17.66 5.85 -2.70
N ILE A 386 16.90 5.37 -3.69
CA ILE A 386 16.02 4.21 -3.52
C ILE A 386 16.81 2.94 -3.21
N ARG A 387 17.99 2.74 -3.81
CA ARG A 387 18.88 1.64 -3.43
C ARG A 387 19.38 1.77 -2.00
N TYR A 388 19.80 2.96 -1.58
CA TYR A 388 20.20 3.20 -0.19
C TYR A 388 19.03 2.98 0.79
N LEU A 389 17.81 3.36 0.41
CA LEU A 389 16.60 3.06 1.17
C LEU A 389 16.41 1.55 1.36
N MET A 390 16.54 0.75 0.31
CA MET A 390 16.37 -0.71 0.36
C MET A 390 17.51 -1.41 1.11
N ASP A 391 18.75 -1.08 0.79
CA ASP A 391 19.92 -1.85 1.22
C ASP A 391 20.53 -1.35 2.54
N GLY A 392 20.52 -0.03 2.77
CA GLY A 392 21.14 0.61 3.94
C GLY A 392 20.16 0.86 5.09
N ILE A 393 19.03 1.49 4.78
CA ILE A 393 18.02 1.90 5.78
C ILE A 393 17.05 0.74 6.08
N GLN A 394 16.66 0.01 5.03
CA GLN A 394 15.89 -1.22 5.08
C GLN A 394 14.49 -1.14 5.75
N PRO A 395 13.62 -0.17 5.43
CA PRO A 395 12.24 -0.19 5.93
C PRO A 395 11.47 -1.40 5.35
N ASP A 396 10.38 -1.79 6.00
CA ASP A 396 9.57 -2.92 5.55
C ASP A 396 8.55 -2.55 4.46
N GLN A 397 8.20 -1.26 4.39
CA GLN A 397 7.21 -0.72 3.48
C GLN A 397 7.55 0.72 3.12
N ALA A 398 7.30 1.12 1.87
CA ALA A 398 7.47 2.49 1.42
C ALA A 398 6.26 2.98 0.61
N SER A 399 5.84 4.22 0.87
CA SER A 399 4.94 4.98 0.00
C SER A 399 5.71 6.11 -0.65
N PHE A 400 5.71 6.13 -1.98
CA PHE A 400 6.33 7.19 -2.75
C PHE A 400 5.29 8.22 -3.16
N PHE A 401 5.67 9.50 -3.09
CA PHE A 401 4.85 10.65 -3.45
C PHE A 401 5.65 11.55 -4.38
N MET A 402 4.96 12.29 -5.24
CA MET A 402 5.51 13.41 -6.01
C MET A 402 5.23 14.71 -5.24
N LEU A 403 6.24 15.56 -5.07
CA LEU A 403 6.07 16.89 -4.48
C LEU A 403 4.91 17.62 -5.17
N THR A 404 3.91 17.99 -4.38
CA THR A 404 2.70 18.65 -4.87
C THR A 404 2.40 19.84 -3.97
N PRO A 405 2.53 21.08 -4.47
CA PRO A 405 2.16 22.26 -3.71
C PRO A 405 0.64 22.32 -3.53
N LEU A 406 0.17 21.84 -2.38
CA LEU A 406 -1.23 21.84 -2.01
C LEU A 406 -1.65 23.21 -1.45
N PRO A 407 -2.86 23.71 -1.78
CA PRO A 407 -3.44 24.84 -1.06
C PRO A 407 -3.42 24.59 0.45
N GLY A 408 -2.85 25.52 1.20
CA GLY A 408 -2.54 25.35 2.63
C GLY A 408 -1.09 25.03 2.96
N SER A 409 -0.22 24.78 1.98
CA SER A 409 1.23 24.60 2.19
C SER A 409 2.00 25.91 2.02
N HIS A 410 3.19 25.99 2.62
CA HIS A 410 4.10 27.11 2.42
C HIS A 410 4.57 27.18 0.96
N ASP A 411 4.91 26.03 0.38
CA ASP A 411 5.38 25.95 -1.01
C ASP A 411 4.35 26.52 -1.98
N HIS A 412 3.08 26.14 -1.84
CA HIS A 412 2.02 26.66 -2.71
C HIS A 412 1.91 28.19 -2.62
N ARG A 413 1.98 28.75 -1.42
CA ARG A 413 1.91 30.21 -1.21
C ARG A 413 3.08 30.92 -1.86
N GLU A 414 4.31 30.43 -1.67
CA GLU A 414 5.50 31.09 -2.22
C GLU A 414 5.59 30.95 -3.74
N MET A 415 5.26 29.78 -4.29
CA MET A 415 5.18 29.58 -5.74
C MET A 415 4.12 30.50 -6.37
N LYS A 416 2.95 30.65 -5.73
CA LYS A 416 1.92 31.58 -6.19
C LYS A 416 2.40 33.03 -6.18
N LYS A 417 3.06 33.47 -5.10
CA LYS A 417 3.62 34.84 -5.00
C LYS A 417 4.64 35.14 -6.11
N ARG A 418 5.39 34.13 -6.52
CA ARG A 418 6.40 34.22 -7.60
C ARG A 418 5.81 34.03 -9.00
N ALA A 419 4.49 33.81 -9.11
CA ALA A 419 3.81 33.47 -10.36
C ALA A 419 4.42 32.25 -11.07
N GLU A 420 4.92 31.27 -10.29
CA GLU A 420 5.43 30.02 -10.83
C GLU A 420 4.27 29.16 -11.36
N TRP A 421 4.53 28.45 -12.46
CA TRP A 421 3.51 27.60 -13.06
C TRP A 421 3.22 26.38 -12.17
N MET A 422 1.93 26.16 -11.91
CA MET A 422 1.39 24.98 -11.26
C MET A 422 0.20 24.48 -12.09
N ASP A 423 -0.01 23.16 -12.14
CA ASP A 423 -1.13 22.58 -12.88
C ASP A 423 -2.46 23.16 -12.34
N PRO A 424 -3.30 23.77 -13.20
CA PRO A 424 -4.56 24.38 -12.78
C PRO A 424 -5.64 23.35 -12.43
N ASP A 425 -5.48 22.09 -12.85
CA ASP A 425 -6.41 21.03 -12.54
C ASP A 425 -6.11 20.43 -11.16
N PHE A 426 -6.89 20.85 -10.15
CA PHE A 426 -6.79 20.29 -8.80
C PHE A 426 -6.94 18.77 -8.74
N ASN A 427 -7.63 18.12 -9.70
CA ASN A 427 -7.77 16.66 -9.75
C ASN A 427 -6.41 15.95 -9.83
N LYS A 428 -5.43 16.57 -10.51
CA LYS A 428 -4.06 16.07 -10.66
C LYS A 428 -3.16 16.38 -9.46
N ARG A 429 -3.57 17.28 -8.55
CA ARG A 429 -2.82 17.56 -7.31
C ARG A 429 -3.07 16.48 -6.26
N ASP A 430 -2.74 15.25 -6.61
CA ASP A 430 -2.96 14.04 -5.81
C ASP A 430 -1.68 13.46 -5.22
N SER A 431 -0.53 14.11 -5.44
CA SER A 431 0.81 13.62 -5.05
C SER A 431 1.33 12.44 -5.88
N PHE A 432 0.75 12.15 -7.04
CA PHE A 432 1.22 11.10 -7.97
C PHE A 432 1.33 11.58 -9.43
N HIS A 433 1.16 12.89 -9.65
CA HIS A 433 1.39 13.55 -10.92
C HIS A 433 2.42 14.68 -10.77
N ALA A 434 3.22 14.91 -11.81
CA ALA A 434 4.03 16.11 -11.93
C ALA A 434 3.11 17.33 -12.14
N THR A 435 2.96 18.15 -11.11
CA THR A 435 2.07 19.34 -11.14
C THR A 435 2.80 20.67 -11.15
N ILE A 436 4.14 20.64 -11.24
CA ILE A 436 5.02 21.81 -11.27
C ILE A 436 6.18 21.58 -12.24
N LYS A 437 6.90 22.65 -12.58
CA LYS A 437 8.17 22.55 -13.32
C LYS A 437 9.30 22.19 -12.35
N HIS A 438 9.85 21.00 -12.50
CA HIS A 438 10.98 20.55 -11.68
C HIS A 438 12.29 21.16 -12.22
N PRO A 439 13.21 21.63 -11.36
CA PRO A 439 14.45 22.30 -11.81
C PRO A 439 15.41 21.39 -12.59
N ASN A 440 15.42 20.09 -12.27
CA ASN A 440 16.41 19.13 -12.81
C ASN A 440 15.79 17.97 -13.62
N MET A 441 14.48 17.96 -13.87
CA MET A 441 13.80 16.83 -14.54
C MET A 441 12.64 17.34 -15.39
N SER A 442 12.42 16.72 -16.55
CA SER A 442 11.13 16.87 -17.24
C SER A 442 10.00 16.19 -16.45
N ALA A 443 8.74 16.50 -16.79
CA ALA A 443 7.59 15.83 -16.17
C ALA A 443 7.59 14.31 -16.44
N GLU A 444 8.02 13.91 -17.64
CA GLU A 444 8.15 12.52 -18.06
C GLU A 444 9.29 11.82 -17.31
N GLU A 445 10.46 12.47 -17.19
CA GLU A 445 11.58 11.92 -16.42
C GLU A 445 11.21 11.73 -14.95
N TRP A 446 10.53 12.71 -14.36
CA TRP A 446 10.07 12.64 -12.97
C TRP A 446 9.04 11.52 -12.76
N THR A 447 8.05 11.41 -13.66
CA THR A 447 7.06 10.33 -13.62
C THR A 447 7.73 8.96 -13.76
N GLN A 448 8.72 8.84 -14.65
CA GLN A 448 9.46 7.60 -14.86
C GLN A 448 10.23 7.17 -13.60
N VAL A 449 10.99 8.09 -12.97
CA VAL A 449 11.72 7.74 -11.73
C VAL A 449 10.79 7.43 -10.56
N TYR A 450 9.62 8.08 -10.50
CA TYR A 450 8.57 7.76 -9.53
C TYR A 450 8.04 6.33 -9.73
N GLU A 451 7.69 5.94 -10.95
CA GLU A 451 7.24 4.57 -11.24
C GLU A 451 8.33 3.53 -10.98
N ASP A 452 9.59 3.86 -11.30
CA ASP A 452 10.71 2.95 -11.11
C ASP A 452 11.05 2.74 -9.63
N ALA A 453 10.81 3.74 -8.78
CA ALA A 453 10.89 3.56 -7.32
C ALA A 453 9.92 2.50 -6.81
N TRP A 454 8.66 2.51 -7.27
CA TRP A 454 7.67 1.48 -6.95
C TRP A 454 8.10 0.09 -7.43
N LYS A 455 8.60 -0.02 -8.68
CA LYS A 455 9.07 -1.29 -9.26
C LYS A 455 10.28 -1.84 -8.51
N ALA A 456 11.22 -0.98 -8.12
CA ALA A 456 12.42 -1.37 -7.39
C ALA A 456 12.09 -1.85 -5.98
N PHE A 457 11.35 -1.05 -5.21
CA PHE A 457 11.02 -1.37 -3.81
C PHE A 457 10.12 -2.61 -3.69
N TYR A 458 9.12 -2.76 -4.58
CA TYR A 458 8.24 -3.95 -4.61
C TYR A 458 8.69 -5.00 -5.63
N SER A 459 10.00 -5.03 -5.92
CA SER A 459 10.64 -6.13 -6.64
C SER A 459 10.54 -7.42 -5.83
N LYS A 460 10.56 -8.56 -6.53
CA LYS A 460 10.52 -9.88 -5.90
C LYS A 460 11.66 -10.04 -4.89
N GLU A 461 12.84 -9.56 -5.26
CA GLU A 461 14.08 -9.66 -4.51
C GLU A 461 13.99 -8.87 -3.20
N ASN A 462 13.56 -7.61 -3.24
CA ASN A 462 13.42 -6.80 -2.02
C ASN A 462 12.30 -7.33 -1.11
N MET A 463 11.17 -7.78 -1.67
CA MET A 463 10.12 -8.44 -0.89
C MET A 463 10.62 -9.70 -0.18
N ILE A 464 11.48 -10.49 -0.82
CA ILE A 464 12.10 -11.66 -0.20
C ILE A 464 13.00 -11.25 0.97
N GLN A 465 13.81 -10.20 0.81
CA GLN A 465 14.68 -9.70 1.89
C GLN A 465 13.85 -9.24 3.10
N ILE A 466 12.82 -8.42 2.88
CA ILE A 466 11.95 -7.91 3.93
C ILE A 466 11.23 -9.06 4.65
N LEU A 467 10.57 -9.96 3.93
CA LEU A 467 9.85 -11.07 4.55
C LEU A 467 10.78 -12.06 5.26
N SER A 468 12.01 -12.24 4.78
CA SER A 468 13.00 -13.09 5.44
C SER A 468 13.38 -12.56 6.82
N ARG A 469 13.45 -11.24 7.01
CA ARG A 469 13.67 -10.59 8.32
C ARG A 469 12.61 -11.02 9.34
N TRP A 470 11.38 -11.20 8.89
CA TRP A 470 10.21 -11.46 9.74
C TRP A 470 9.76 -12.93 9.77
N ASN A 471 10.51 -13.86 9.17
CA ASN A 471 10.11 -15.27 9.09
C ASN A 471 9.91 -15.95 10.47
N HIS A 472 10.53 -15.42 11.51
CA HIS A 472 10.44 -15.86 12.89
C HIS A 472 9.16 -15.39 13.59
N ASN A 473 8.51 -14.35 13.06
CA ASN A 473 7.27 -13.76 13.58
C ASN A 473 6.13 -13.93 12.54
N PRO A 474 5.36 -15.03 12.61
CA PRO A 474 4.32 -15.32 11.62
C PRO A 474 3.26 -14.23 11.47
N LYS A 475 2.92 -13.53 12.57
CA LYS A 475 1.92 -12.46 12.53
C LYS A 475 2.40 -11.30 11.66
N VAL A 476 3.61 -10.81 11.91
CA VAL A 476 4.20 -9.71 11.13
C VAL A 476 4.44 -10.15 9.68
N TYR A 477 4.98 -11.35 9.47
CA TYR A 477 5.21 -11.93 8.15
C TYR A 477 3.94 -11.92 7.27
N TRP A 478 2.80 -12.41 7.79
CA TRP A 478 1.56 -12.48 7.01
C TRP A 478 0.87 -11.13 6.86
N ASN A 479 1.06 -10.22 7.82
CA ASN A 479 0.63 -8.84 7.65
C ASN A 479 1.38 -8.18 6.48
N LEU A 480 2.71 -8.27 6.46
CA LEU A 480 3.54 -7.75 5.35
C LEU A 480 3.21 -8.40 4.01
N MET A 481 2.98 -9.72 4.00
CA MET A 481 2.50 -10.42 2.80
C MET A 481 1.20 -9.80 2.27
N SER A 482 0.25 -9.50 3.16
CA SER A 482 -1.03 -8.86 2.79
C SER A 482 -0.84 -7.41 2.31
N VAL A 483 0.07 -6.67 2.93
CA VAL A 483 0.46 -5.32 2.50
C VAL A 483 1.07 -5.36 1.11
N PHE A 484 1.95 -6.32 0.81
CA PHE A 484 2.52 -6.48 -0.54
C PHE A 484 1.47 -6.81 -1.60
N PHE A 485 0.49 -7.66 -1.27
CA PHE A 485 -0.69 -7.87 -2.13
C PHE A 485 -1.40 -6.56 -2.46
N TRP A 486 -1.62 -5.71 -1.47
CA TRP A 486 -2.30 -4.42 -1.68
C TRP A 486 -1.44 -3.42 -2.44
N TYR A 487 -0.21 -3.18 -2.00
CA TYR A 487 0.66 -2.13 -2.54
C TYR A 487 1.08 -2.42 -3.97
N LYS A 488 1.45 -3.66 -4.27
CA LYS A 488 1.80 -4.06 -5.63
C LYS A 488 0.59 -4.08 -6.56
N ASN A 489 -0.58 -4.51 -6.07
CA ASN A 489 -1.82 -4.36 -6.85
C ASN A 489 -2.11 -2.88 -7.16
N ALA A 490 -2.06 -2.02 -6.15
CA ALA A 490 -2.35 -0.60 -6.32
C ALA A 490 -1.37 0.05 -7.32
N ALA A 491 -0.08 0.03 -7.02
CA ALA A 491 0.92 0.79 -7.78
C ALA A 491 1.24 0.17 -9.14
N LEU A 492 1.35 -1.16 -9.25
CA LEU A 492 1.85 -1.81 -10.47
C LEU A 492 0.75 -2.39 -11.37
N ILE A 493 -0.43 -2.68 -10.84
CA ILE A 493 -1.54 -3.26 -11.61
C ILE A 493 -2.63 -2.21 -11.90
N GLU A 494 -3.19 -1.61 -10.86
CA GLU A 494 -4.22 -0.58 -10.97
C GLU A 494 -3.64 0.78 -11.36
N LYS A 495 -2.31 0.97 -11.22
CA LYS A 495 -1.57 2.22 -11.49
C LYS A 495 -2.09 3.41 -10.68
N GLU A 496 -2.47 3.15 -9.44
CA GLU A 496 -3.00 4.13 -8.50
C GLU A 496 -2.20 4.04 -7.20
N HIS A 497 -2.10 5.13 -6.45
CA HIS A 497 -1.39 5.06 -5.17
C HIS A 497 -2.17 4.22 -4.15
N PRO A 498 -1.51 3.41 -3.31
CA PRO A 498 -2.17 2.57 -2.31
C PRO A 498 -3.18 3.31 -1.43
N MET A 499 -2.92 4.58 -1.10
CA MET A 499 -3.81 5.39 -0.23
C MET A 499 -5.19 5.69 -0.82
N ILE A 500 -5.33 5.64 -2.15
CA ILE A 500 -6.63 5.84 -2.83
C ILE A 500 -7.16 4.54 -3.45
N ALA A 501 -6.27 3.56 -3.67
CA ALA A 501 -6.59 2.31 -4.32
C ALA A 501 -7.32 1.33 -3.38
N GLY A 502 -8.39 0.73 -3.90
CA GLY A 502 -9.03 -0.44 -3.32
C GLY A 502 -8.76 -1.70 -4.14
N PHE A 503 -9.61 -2.71 -3.97
CA PHE A 503 -9.58 -3.94 -4.77
C PHE A 503 -10.64 -3.89 -5.87
N PHE A 504 -10.19 -4.16 -7.10
CA PHE A 504 -10.97 -4.22 -8.34
C PHE A 504 -11.67 -2.91 -8.69
N ARG A 505 -11.10 -2.19 -9.66
CA ARG A 505 -11.66 -0.93 -10.14
C ARG A 505 -13.01 -1.09 -10.85
N LEU A 506 -13.99 -0.29 -10.44
CA LEU A 506 -15.35 -0.23 -11.00
C LEU A 506 -15.57 1.07 -11.77
N LYS A 507 -15.40 1.05 -13.10
CA LYS A 507 -15.69 2.18 -13.99
C LYS A 507 -17.17 2.18 -14.41
N ASP A 508 -17.95 3.15 -13.97
CA ASP A 508 -19.34 3.33 -14.37
C ASP A 508 -19.43 4.28 -15.58
N ARG A 509 -20.01 3.80 -16.68
CA ARG A 509 -20.08 4.51 -17.97
C ARG A 509 -20.63 5.93 -17.87
N LEU A 510 -21.63 6.15 -17.01
CA LEU A 510 -22.33 7.43 -16.88
C LEU A 510 -21.73 8.34 -15.81
N SER A 511 -20.84 7.83 -14.97
CA SER A 511 -20.21 8.60 -13.91
C SER A 511 -18.89 9.19 -14.44
N ARG A 512 -19.02 10.25 -15.23
CA ARG A 512 -17.92 10.91 -15.95
C ARG A 512 -17.73 12.34 -15.45
N ARG A 513 -16.49 12.81 -15.48
CA ARG A 513 -16.14 14.21 -15.27
C ARG A 513 -16.79 15.08 -16.38
N PRO A 514 -17.35 16.25 -16.05
CA PRO A 514 -17.80 17.21 -17.06
C PRO A 514 -16.69 17.51 -18.07
N GLY A 515 -17.06 17.65 -19.35
CA GLY A 515 -16.12 17.84 -20.46
C GLY A 515 -15.57 16.54 -21.07
N PHE A 516 -15.68 15.40 -20.39
CA PHE A 516 -15.28 14.11 -20.96
C PHE A 516 -16.45 13.44 -21.68
N ALA A 517 -16.18 12.88 -22.86
CA ALA A 517 -17.18 12.13 -23.63
C ALA A 517 -17.68 10.90 -22.86
N ILE A 518 -18.98 10.62 -22.99
CA ILE A 518 -19.59 9.37 -22.55
C ILE A 518 -19.51 8.38 -23.71
N ASP A 519 -18.73 7.31 -23.53
CA ASP A 519 -18.63 6.25 -24.52
C ASP A 519 -20.01 5.63 -24.83
N PRO A 520 -20.32 5.32 -26.10
CA PRO A 520 -21.43 4.45 -26.46
C PRO A 520 -21.30 3.10 -25.72
N LEU A 521 -22.43 2.48 -25.36
CA LEU A 521 -22.43 1.27 -24.53
C LEU A 521 -21.52 0.17 -25.07
N ARG A 522 -21.57 -0.09 -26.39
CA ARG A 522 -20.71 -1.09 -27.06
C ARG A 522 -19.21 -0.80 -26.91
N VAL A 523 -18.81 0.46 -27.01
CA VAL A 523 -17.40 0.89 -26.91
C VAL A 523 -16.93 0.74 -25.47
N HIS A 524 -17.75 1.19 -24.52
CA HIS A 524 -17.46 1.04 -23.09
C HIS A 524 -17.30 -0.43 -22.71
N LEU A 525 -18.23 -1.31 -23.12
CA LEU A 525 -18.15 -2.74 -22.84
C LEU A 525 -16.89 -3.37 -23.45
N TRP A 526 -16.53 -3.02 -24.69
CA TRP A 526 -15.31 -3.52 -25.32
C TRP A 526 -14.04 -3.07 -24.58
N LYS A 527 -13.92 -1.77 -24.25
CA LYS A 527 -12.80 -1.24 -23.46
C LYS A 527 -12.72 -1.94 -22.10
N ARG A 528 -13.85 -2.07 -21.40
CA ARG A 528 -13.92 -2.74 -20.08
C ARG A 528 -13.55 -4.21 -20.16
N THR A 529 -14.01 -4.95 -21.16
CA THR A 529 -13.63 -6.36 -21.33
C THR A 529 -12.11 -6.50 -21.52
N LYS A 530 -11.49 -5.64 -22.34
CA LYS A 530 -10.03 -5.63 -22.53
C LYS A 530 -9.29 -5.33 -21.22
N GLU A 531 -9.69 -4.29 -20.50
CA GLU A 531 -9.10 -3.93 -19.20
C GLU A 531 -9.26 -5.07 -18.19
N ILE A 532 -10.42 -5.72 -18.12
CA ILE A 532 -10.69 -6.84 -17.22
C ILE A 532 -9.79 -8.04 -17.56
N ILE A 533 -9.64 -8.40 -18.85
CA ILE A 533 -8.75 -9.49 -19.27
C ILE A 533 -7.30 -9.19 -18.90
N GLN A 534 -6.85 -7.95 -19.12
CA GLN A 534 -5.51 -7.51 -18.73
C GLN A 534 -5.32 -7.56 -17.21
N LEU A 535 -6.31 -7.11 -16.44
CA LEU A 535 -6.32 -7.15 -14.99
C LEU A 535 -6.19 -8.58 -14.46
N PHE A 536 -7.03 -9.51 -14.95
CA PHE A 536 -6.95 -10.93 -14.53
C PHE A 536 -5.62 -11.56 -14.92
N SER A 537 -5.07 -11.22 -16.10
CA SER A 537 -3.76 -11.70 -16.53
C SER A 537 -2.63 -11.17 -15.64
N ALA A 538 -2.70 -9.89 -15.24
CA ALA A 538 -1.74 -9.28 -14.33
C ALA A 538 -1.84 -9.91 -12.92
N TRP A 539 -3.04 -10.09 -12.39
CA TRP A 539 -3.29 -10.76 -11.12
C TRP A 539 -2.79 -12.21 -11.11
N ALA A 540 -2.99 -12.96 -12.19
CA ALA A 540 -2.49 -14.33 -12.30
C ALA A 540 -0.95 -14.39 -12.27
N LYS A 541 -0.27 -13.47 -12.96
CA LYS A 541 1.20 -13.35 -12.90
C LYS A 541 1.66 -12.95 -11.50
N PHE A 542 0.96 -11.98 -10.91
CA PHE A 542 1.26 -11.48 -9.58
C PHE A 542 1.11 -12.56 -8.50
N LEU A 543 0.03 -13.35 -8.54
CA LEU A 543 -0.17 -14.46 -7.62
C LEU A 543 0.97 -15.49 -7.71
N LYS A 544 1.40 -15.83 -8.93
CA LYS A 544 2.54 -16.75 -9.15
C LYS A 544 3.85 -16.19 -8.61
N GLU A 545 4.03 -14.88 -8.66
CA GLU A 545 5.20 -14.22 -8.06
C GLU A 545 5.14 -14.28 -6.53
N MET A 546 3.98 -13.97 -5.92
CA MET A 546 3.80 -14.04 -4.47
C MET A 546 3.95 -15.46 -3.91
N GLU A 547 3.54 -16.47 -4.67
CA GLU A 547 3.83 -17.88 -4.34
C GLU A 547 5.33 -18.17 -4.32
N GLU A 548 6.09 -17.60 -5.27
CA GLU A 548 7.56 -17.73 -5.31
C GLU A 548 8.21 -17.03 -4.11
N VAL A 549 7.77 -15.81 -3.80
CA VAL A 549 8.22 -15.06 -2.61
C VAL A 549 7.93 -15.86 -1.34
N TRP A 550 6.71 -16.39 -1.19
CA TRP A 550 6.33 -17.21 -0.05
C TRP A 550 7.17 -18.47 0.07
N LEU A 551 7.40 -19.18 -1.04
CA LEU A 551 8.21 -20.39 -1.05
C LEU A 551 9.64 -20.14 -0.53
N GLN A 552 10.22 -19.00 -0.88
CA GLN A 552 11.58 -18.65 -0.48
C GLN A 552 11.64 -18.21 0.99
N THR A 553 10.62 -17.51 1.47
CA THR A 553 10.63 -16.79 2.76
C THR A 553 9.90 -17.49 3.89
N ARG A 554 9.03 -18.48 3.60
CA ARG A 554 8.27 -19.20 4.63
C ARG A 554 9.20 -19.82 5.67
N LYS A 555 8.75 -19.85 6.92
CA LYS A 555 9.38 -20.65 7.97
C LYS A 555 9.36 -22.11 7.56
N LYS A 556 10.54 -22.72 7.51
CA LYS A 556 10.71 -24.15 7.21
C LYS A 556 10.63 -24.92 8.53
N SER A 557 10.22 -26.19 8.46
CA SER A 557 10.27 -27.06 9.64
C SER A 557 11.72 -27.44 9.96
N GLU A 558 12.04 -27.72 11.22
CA GLU A 558 13.42 -28.11 11.61
C GLU A 558 13.93 -29.32 10.80
N LYS A 559 13.05 -30.26 10.48
CA LYS A 559 13.38 -31.41 9.62
C LYS A 559 13.72 -30.99 8.18
N GLU A 560 13.03 -29.99 7.64
CA GLU A 560 13.36 -29.42 6.32
C GLU A 560 14.68 -28.66 6.36
N GLU A 561 14.95 -27.86 7.39
CA GLU A 561 16.17 -27.07 7.52
C GLU A 561 17.41 -27.95 7.67
N LYS A 562 17.41 -28.88 8.63
CA LYS A 562 18.50 -29.85 8.81
C LYS A 562 18.78 -30.65 7.54
N TRP A 563 17.72 -31.02 6.83
CA TRP A 563 17.85 -31.74 5.57
C TRP A 563 18.45 -30.85 4.47
N LEU A 564 18.00 -29.59 4.33
CA LEU A 564 18.53 -28.64 3.34
C LEU A 564 20.01 -28.34 3.60
N GLU A 565 20.41 -28.14 4.85
CA GLU A 565 21.81 -27.88 5.23
C GLU A 565 22.71 -29.05 4.84
N GLU A 566 22.30 -30.28 5.15
CA GLU A 566 23.11 -31.47 4.85
C GLU A 566 23.15 -31.78 3.35
N VAL A 567 22.04 -31.57 2.62
CA VAL A 567 22.05 -31.64 1.15
C VAL A 567 22.96 -30.58 0.56
N GLN A 568 22.89 -29.34 1.04
CA GLN A 568 23.72 -28.25 0.55
C GLN A 568 25.20 -28.54 0.78
N ARG A 569 25.55 -29.11 1.93
CA ARG A 569 26.93 -29.57 2.21
C ARG A 569 27.38 -30.64 1.21
N ILE A 570 26.61 -31.72 1.07
CA ILE A 570 26.99 -32.84 0.18
C ILE A 570 27.02 -32.39 -1.29
N GLN A 571 26.02 -31.64 -1.76
CA GLN A 571 25.99 -31.12 -3.13
C GLN A 571 27.10 -30.10 -3.38
N GLY A 572 27.42 -29.25 -2.40
CA GLY A 572 28.52 -28.30 -2.49
C GLY A 572 29.87 -29.00 -2.66
N GLU A 573 30.11 -30.08 -1.92
CA GLU A 573 31.29 -30.94 -2.08
C GLU A 573 31.35 -31.57 -3.48
N ILE A 574 30.22 -32.10 -3.98
CA ILE A 574 30.10 -32.61 -5.35
C ILE A 574 30.44 -31.52 -6.36
N TRP A 575 29.91 -30.31 -6.17
CA TRP A 575 30.08 -29.18 -7.08
C TRP A 575 31.52 -28.69 -7.17
N GLN A 576 32.18 -28.59 -6.01
CA GLN A 576 33.60 -28.25 -5.95
C GLN A 576 34.45 -29.33 -6.61
N ALA A 577 34.19 -30.60 -6.31
CA ALA A 577 34.93 -31.72 -6.91
C ALA A 577 34.76 -31.81 -8.43
N LEU A 578 33.56 -31.47 -8.94
CA LEU A 578 33.26 -31.43 -10.37
C LEU A 578 33.60 -30.10 -11.04
N LYS A 579 34.18 -29.13 -10.30
CA LYS A 579 34.53 -27.79 -10.80
C LYS A 579 33.38 -27.09 -11.53
N ILE A 580 32.15 -27.24 -11.02
CA ILE A 580 30.94 -26.77 -11.74
C ILE A 580 30.95 -25.26 -11.95
N ALA A 581 31.51 -24.47 -11.03
CA ALA A 581 31.60 -23.01 -11.17
C ALA A 581 32.48 -22.59 -12.36
N GLU A 582 33.65 -23.22 -12.53
CA GLU A 582 34.51 -23.02 -13.70
C GLU A 582 33.79 -23.45 -14.98
N TRP A 583 33.11 -24.61 -14.92
CA TRP A 583 32.32 -25.13 -16.04
C TRP A 583 31.18 -24.19 -16.44
N GLN A 584 30.45 -23.60 -15.48
CA GLN A 584 29.37 -22.63 -15.71
C GLN A 584 29.87 -21.31 -16.30
N LYS A 585 31.02 -20.81 -15.86
CA LYS A 585 31.63 -19.61 -16.44
C LYS A 585 31.93 -19.82 -17.93
N THR A 586 32.58 -20.94 -18.25
CA THR A 586 32.91 -21.30 -19.64
C THR A 586 31.65 -21.62 -20.46
N TYR A 587 30.66 -22.27 -19.85
CA TYR A 587 29.35 -22.56 -20.43
C TYR A 587 28.62 -21.29 -20.88
N SER A 588 28.55 -20.26 -20.02
CA SER A 588 27.83 -19.02 -20.34
C SER A 588 28.44 -18.31 -21.55
N ASN A 589 29.76 -18.32 -21.66
CA ASN A 589 30.49 -17.77 -22.81
C ASN A 589 30.26 -18.58 -24.10
N ALA A 590 30.24 -19.92 -24.00
CA ALA A 590 29.91 -20.77 -25.13
C ALA A 590 28.44 -20.59 -25.57
N LYS A 591 27.50 -20.55 -24.62
CA LYS A 591 26.07 -20.41 -24.89
C LYS A 591 25.75 -19.08 -25.57
N SER A 592 26.36 -17.96 -25.19
CA SER A 592 26.07 -16.65 -25.81
C SER A 592 26.46 -16.60 -27.30
N THR A 593 27.49 -17.35 -27.70
CA THR A 593 28.06 -17.34 -29.05
C THR A 593 27.45 -18.38 -30.00
N LEU A 594 26.70 -19.37 -29.49
CA LEU A 594 26.16 -20.47 -30.29
C LEU A 594 24.80 -20.17 -30.98
N PRO A 595 24.54 -20.74 -32.17
CA PRO A 595 23.21 -20.76 -32.79
C PRO A 595 22.16 -21.51 -31.95
N ALA A 596 20.87 -21.21 -32.14
CA ALA A 596 19.77 -21.77 -31.35
C ALA A 596 19.73 -23.32 -31.28
N LYS A 597 19.98 -24.00 -32.40
CA LYS A 597 20.03 -25.48 -32.43
C LYS A 597 21.20 -26.06 -31.62
N ALA A 598 22.35 -25.38 -31.59
CA ALA A 598 23.52 -25.82 -30.83
C ALA A 598 23.39 -25.49 -29.34
N LYS A 599 22.71 -24.39 -28.98
CA LYS A 599 22.35 -24.07 -27.59
C LYS A 599 21.53 -25.20 -26.94
N ALA A 600 20.60 -25.80 -27.69
CA ALA A 600 19.74 -26.89 -27.19
C ALA A 600 20.51 -28.13 -26.72
N LEU A 601 21.68 -28.40 -27.29
CA LEU A 601 22.53 -29.54 -26.91
C LEU A 601 23.31 -29.28 -25.60
N LEU A 602 23.43 -28.01 -25.20
CA LEU A 602 24.04 -27.57 -23.95
C LEU A 602 23.01 -27.42 -22.81
N ASP A 603 21.72 -27.31 -23.09
CA ASP A 603 20.65 -27.24 -22.08
C ASP A 603 20.63 -28.40 -21.06
N PRO A 604 21.00 -29.66 -21.41
CA PRO A 604 21.08 -30.76 -20.44
C PRO A 604 22.04 -30.49 -19.28
N PHE A 605 23.13 -29.77 -19.51
CA PHE A 605 24.02 -29.35 -18.41
C PHE A 605 23.34 -28.31 -17.51
N GLU A 606 22.58 -27.38 -18.07
CA GLU A 606 21.86 -26.39 -17.28
C GLU A 606 20.79 -27.06 -16.39
N GLU A 607 20.11 -28.08 -16.92
CA GLU A 607 19.17 -28.91 -16.17
C GLU A 607 19.88 -29.73 -15.07
N LEU A 608 20.99 -30.39 -15.41
CA LEU A 608 21.82 -31.16 -14.46
C LEU A 608 22.35 -30.27 -13.34
N SER A 609 22.89 -29.11 -13.69
CA SER A 609 23.54 -28.23 -12.74
C SER A 609 22.57 -27.51 -11.79
N SER A 610 21.29 -27.53 -12.15
CA SER A 610 20.21 -26.94 -11.37
C SER A 610 19.52 -27.92 -10.43
N LYS A 611 19.83 -29.22 -10.52
CA LYS A 611 19.06 -30.28 -9.88
C LYS A 611 19.49 -30.52 -8.45
N ILE A 612 18.54 -30.58 -7.51
CA ILE A 612 18.79 -31.15 -6.19
C ILE A 612 18.83 -32.67 -6.29
N LEU A 613 19.87 -33.26 -5.71
CA LEU A 613 19.98 -34.69 -5.54
C LEU A 613 19.33 -35.07 -4.21
N PHE A 614 18.30 -35.91 -4.24
CA PHE A 614 17.54 -36.27 -3.04
C PHE A 614 17.96 -37.62 -2.46
N THR A 615 18.48 -38.51 -3.30
CA THR A 615 18.78 -39.91 -2.95
C THR A 615 20.05 -40.40 -3.63
N ARG A 616 20.59 -41.52 -3.13
CA ARG A 616 21.67 -42.26 -3.80
C ARG A 616 21.33 -42.58 -5.26
N LYS A 617 20.06 -42.88 -5.56
CA LYS A 617 19.61 -43.13 -6.94
C LYS A 617 19.73 -41.87 -7.80
N ASP A 618 19.36 -40.71 -7.27
CA ASP A 618 19.46 -39.44 -7.98
C ASP A 618 20.92 -39.07 -8.26
N LEU A 619 21.80 -39.24 -7.27
CA LEU A 619 23.25 -39.06 -7.43
C LEU A 619 23.80 -39.98 -8.54
N ASN A 620 23.45 -41.27 -8.53
CA ASN A 620 23.92 -42.22 -9.54
C ASN A 620 23.39 -41.92 -10.95
N THR A 621 22.19 -41.36 -11.06
CA THR A 621 21.66 -40.88 -12.34
C THR A 621 22.41 -39.63 -12.79
N PHE A 622 22.65 -38.69 -11.86
CA PHE A 622 23.39 -37.47 -12.13
C PHE A 622 24.82 -37.75 -12.60
N LEU A 623 25.57 -38.62 -11.91
CA LEU A 623 26.94 -38.98 -12.30
C LEU A 623 26.99 -39.63 -13.69
N ARG A 624 26.05 -40.53 -14.01
CA ARG A 624 25.94 -41.13 -15.35
C ARG A 624 25.68 -40.09 -16.43
N GLN A 625 24.77 -39.14 -16.16
CA GLN A 625 24.47 -38.05 -17.08
C GLN A 625 25.66 -37.08 -17.21
N TRP A 626 26.40 -36.84 -16.12
CA TRP A 626 27.62 -36.04 -16.09
C TRP A 626 28.73 -36.63 -16.96
N GLU A 627 28.94 -37.95 -16.90
CA GLU A 627 29.88 -38.65 -17.78
C GLU A 627 29.45 -38.54 -19.25
N GLY A 628 28.15 -38.67 -19.53
CA GLY A 628 27.60 -38.54 -20.89
C GLY A 628 27.73 -37.14 -21.51
N LEU A 629 27.96 -36.08 -20.71
CA LEU A 629 28.19 -34.72 -21.24
C LEU A 629 29.46 -34.65 -22.09
N GLN A 630 30.48 -35.46 -21.78
CA GLN A 630 31.73 -35.45 -22.54
C GLN A 630 31.51 -35.86 -24.00
N SER A 631 30.76 -36.94 -24.23
CA SER A 631 30.43 -37.41 -25.58
C SER A 631 29.62 -36.38 -26.36
N ARG A 632 28.68 -35.70 -25.70
CA ARG A 632 27.88 -34.63 -26.32
C ARG A 632 28.71 -33.40 -26.69
N LEU A 633 29.63 -32.98 -25.82
CA LEU A 633 30.55 -31.89 -26.14
C LEU A 633 31.43 -32.22 -27.35
N GLN A 634 31.88 -33.47 -27.47
CA GLN A 634 32.64 -33.94 -28.63
C GLN A 634 31.79 -33.96 -29.91
N GLU A 635 30.55 -34.42 -29.84
CA GLU A 635 29.61 -34.41 -30.97
C GLU A 635 29.33 -32.97 -31.45
N LEU A 636 29.10 -32.05 -30.51
CA LEU A 636 28.85 -30.64 -30.79
C LEU A 636 30.07 -29.95 -31.41
N ARG A 637 31.27 -30.30 -30.94
CA ARG A 637 32.54 -29.85 -31.48
C ARG A 637 32.72 -30.26 -32.95
N LEU A 638 32.28 -31.46 -33.33
CA LEU A 638 32.38 -31.98 -34.69
C LEU A 638 31.41 -31.30 -35.67
N HIS A 639 30.27 -30.79 -35.19
CA HIS A 639 29.22 -30.19 -36.02
C HIS A 639 29.33 -28.67 -36.22
N LEU A 640 30.23 -27.98 -35.50
CA LEU A 640 30.49 -26.55 -35.69
C LEU A 640 31.29 -26.29 -36.98
N THR A 641 30.70 -25.60 -37.95
CA THR A 641 31.37 -25.10 -39.16
C THR A 641 32.33 -23.94 -38.85
N ARG A 642 33.17 -23.54 -39.83
CA ARG A 642 34.28 -22.57 -39.69
C ARG A 642 33.92 -21.20 -39.05
N GLU A 643 32.65 -20.80 -39.02
CA GLU A 643 32.21 -19.52 -38.40
C GLU A 643 32.19 -19.54 -36.85
N GLY A 644 32.51 -20.67 -36.20
CA GLY A 644 32.42 -20.85 -34.75
C GLY A 644 33.74 -20.97 -33.97
N GLU A 645 34.87 -20.42 -34.44
CA GLU A 645 36.19 -20.58 -33.79
C GLU A 645 36.21 -20.18 -32.30
N ALA A 646 35.57 -19.06 -31.94
CA ALA A 646 35.46 -18.63 -30.54
C ALA A 646 34.68 -19.65 -29.68
N ALA A 647 33.60 -20.23 -30.21
CA ALA A 647 32.81 -21.25 -29.53
C ALA A 647 33.60 -22.56 -29.38
N ARG A 648 34.43 -22.94 -30.35
CA ARG A 648 35.34 -24.10 -30.24
C ARG A 648 36.34 -23.93 -29.11
N GLY A 649 36.94 -22.76 -28.96
CA GLY A 649 37.86 -22.48 -27.86
C GLY A 649 37.22 -22.70 -26.49
N TRP A 650 35.99 -22.21 -26.30
CA TRP A 650 35.24 -22.44 -25.07
C TRP A 650 34.87 -23.92 -24.87
N LEU A 651 34.44 -24.63 -25.91
CA LEU A 651 34.12 -26.05 -25.81
C LEU A 651 35.35 -26.92 -25.49
N ASP A 652 36.52 -26.59 -26.06
CA ASP A 652 37.78 -27.27 -25.77
C ASP A 652 38.18 -27.06 -24.30
N GLU A 653 37.98 -25.85 -23.78
CA GLU A 653 38.17 -25.54 -22.38
C GLU A 653 37.21 -26.33 -21.48
N MET A 654 35.94 -26.49 -21.85
CA MET A 654 34.98 -27.32 -21.09
C MET A 654 35.37 -28.79 -21.07
N VAL A 655 35.85 -29.33 -22.19
CA VAL A 655 36.39 -30.70 -22.26
C VAL A 655 37.64 -30.83 -21.40
N ARG A 656 38.52 -29.82 -21.38
CA ARG A 656 39.72 -29.80 -20.53
C ARG A 656 39.36 -29.80 -19.06
N ILE A 657 38.44 -28.94 -18.63
CA ILE A 657 37.95 -28.90 -17.24
C ILE A 657 37.36 -30.27 -16.87
N HIS A 658 36.49 -30.84 -17.72
CA HIS A 658 35.85 -32.13 -17.46
C HIS A 658 36.88 -33.26 -17.30
N LYS A 659 37.88 -33.34 -18.18
CA LYS A 659 38.98 -34.33 -18.08
C LYS A 659 39.88 -34.14 -16.85
N SER A 660 39.95 -32.92 -16.30
CA SER A 660 40.78 -32.63 -15.13
C SER A 660 40.19 -33.13 -13.81
N ILE A 661 38.92 -33.56 -13.82
CA ILE A 661 38.19 -34.02 -12.63
C ILE A 661 38.64 -35.44 -12.25
N ARG A 662 38.99 -35.63 -10.97
CA ARG A 662 39.34 -36.94 -10.38
C ARG A 662 38.50 -37.14 -9.11
N LEU A 663 37.61 -38.13 -9.13
CA LEU A 663 36.63 -38.31 -8.05
C LEU A 663 37.03 -39.36 -7.00
N GLY A 664 37.83 -40.39 -7.36
CA GLY A 664 38.37 -41.36 -6.40
C GLY A 664 37.31 -42.00 -5.48
N SER A 665 37.61 -42.11 -4.18
CA SER A 665 36.71 -42.65 -3.14
C SER A 665 35.50 -41.75 -2.83
N ARG A 666 35.52 -40.47 -3.26
CA ARG A 666 34.50 -39.47 -2.91
C ARG A 666 33.10 -39.87 -3.37
N ILE A 667 33.00 -40.61 -4.49
CA ILE A 667 31.71 -41.11 -4.99
C ILE A 667 31.06 -42.02 -3.94
N GLN A 668 31.84 -42.91 -3.32
CA GLN A 668 31.33 -43.84 -2.32
C GLN A 668 30.93 -43.11 -1.03
N GLU A 669 31.74 -42.13 -0.60
CA GLU A 669 31.44 -41.26 0.53
C GLU A 669 30.11 -40.49 0.34
N TRP A 670 29.88 -39.91 -0.84
CA TRP A 670 28.62 -39.22 -1.17
C TRP A 670 27.43 -40.17 -1.22
N GLN A 671 27.61 -41.38 -1.79
CA GLN A 671 26.56 -42.40 -1.83
C GLN A 671 26.11 -42.84 -0.43
N GLU A 672 27.05 -42.99 0.50
CA GLU A 672 26.78 -43.32 1.90
C GLU A 672 26.11 -42.14 2.62
N ALA A 673 26.55 -40.90 2.37
CA ALA A 673 25.93 -39.71 2.92
C ALA A 673 24.44 -39.60 2.52
N TYR A 674 24.11 -39.73 1.22
CA TYR A 674 22.71 -39.73 0.77
C TYR A 674 21.89 -40.93 1.28
N SER A 675 22.54 -42.07 1.54
CA SER A 675 21.86 -43.24 2.11
C SER A 675 21.45 -42.98 3.56
N ARG A 676 22.34 -42.37 4.36
CA ARG A 676 22.04 -41.91 5.73
C ARG A 676 20.94 -40.85 5.74
N LEU A 677 21.02 -39.90 4.82
CA LEU A 677 20.07 -38.78 4.71
C LEU A 677 18.63 -39.24 4.40
N ARG A 678 18.45 -40.38 3.74
CA ARG A 678 17.15 -40.92 3.31
C ARG A 678 16.10 -40.99 4.42
N HIS A 679 16.53 -41.30 5.65
CA HIS A 679 15.62 -41.42 6.81
C HIS A 679 15.12 -40.05 7.31
N SER A 680 15.88 -38.99 7.04
CA SER A 680 15.54 -37.61 7.40
C SER A 680 14.78 -36.85 6.29
N LEU A 681 14.60 -37.46 5.11
CA LEU A 681 13.97 -36.83 3.95
C LEU A 681 12.56 -36.29 4.30
N PRO A 682 12.30 -34.98 4.10
CA PRO A 682 10.95 -34.44 4.16
C PRO A 682 10.01 -35.14 3.16
N SER A 683 8.70 -35.00 3.33
CA SER A 683 7.76 -35.58 2.37
C SER A 683 8.06 -35.08 0.96
N LYS A 684 7.96 -35.96 -0.05
CA LYS A 684 8.24 -35.59 -1.46
C LYS A 684 7.50 -34.31 -1.89
N TYR A 685 6.28 -34.12 -1.38
CA TYR A 685 5.45 -32.94 -1.62
C TYR A 685 6.09 -31.62 -1.16
N ARG A 686 6.81 -31.61 -0.03
CA ARG A 686 7.51 -30.43 0.50
C ARG A 686 8.78 -30.08 -0.25
N LEU A 687 9.28 -31.00 -1.08
CA LEU A 687 10.50 -30.87 -1.85
C LEU A 687 10.25 -30.65 -3.35
N LEU A 688 8.98 -30.63 -3.79
CA LEU A 688 8.57 -30.54 -5.19
C LEU A 688 9.16 -29.34 -5.94
N HIS A 689 9.48 -28.26 -5.22
CA HIS A 689 9.97 -27.00 -5.78
C HIS A 689 11.39 -26.66 -5.33
N ALA A 690 12.09 -27.59 -4.67
CA ALA A 690 13.47 -27.37 -4.24
C ALA A 690 14.44 -27.49 -5.43
N LYS A 691 15.35 -26.54 -5.56
CA LYS A 691 16.37 -26.39 -6.63
C LYS A 691 17.72 -26.06 -5.99
N PHE A 692 18.82 -26.51 -6.61
CA PHE A 692 20.16 -26.16 -6.17
C PHE A 692 20.66 -25.04 -7.08
N ASP A 693 21.05 -23.93 -6.49
CA ASP A 693 21.78 -22.89 -7.21
C ASP A 693 23.28 -23.14 -7.06
N ALA A 694 23.86 -23.57 -8.18
CA ALA A 694 25.27 -23.86 -8.36
C ALA A 694 26.20 -22.67 -8.09
N LEU A 695 25.77 -21.44 -8.41
CA LEU A 695 26.61 -20.24 -8.31
C LEU A 695 26.68 -19.74 -6.87
N SER A 696 25.54 -19.72 -6.19
CA SER A 696 25.46 -19.32 -4.78
C SER A 696 25.73 -20.46 -3.80
N ASN A 697 25.87 -21.70 -4.28
CA ASN A 697 26.02 -22.93 -3.50
C ASN A 697 24.91 -23.08 -2.44
N ARG A 698 23.66 -22.82 -2.83
CA ARG A 698 22.49 -22.80 -1.94
C ARG A 698 21.33 -23.62 -2.47
N ALA A 699 20.66 -24.34 -1.58
CA ALA A 699 19.37 -24.95 -1.89
C ALA A 699 18.26 -23.89 -1.74
N LEU A 700 17.53 -23.63 -2.82
CA LEU A 700 16.48 -22.62 -2.91
C LEU A 700 15.17 -23.26 -3.36
N TYR A 701 14.04 -22.68 -2.97
CA TYR A 701 12.75 -23.04 -3.56
C TYR A 701 12.48 -22.14 -4.77
N SER A 702 12.19 -22.72 -5.93
CA SER A 702 11.99 -21.96 -7.17
C SER A 702 10.83 -22.47 -8.00
N ARG A 703 10.03 -21.53 -8.53
CA ARG A 703 8.99 -21.79 -9.54
C ARG A 703 9.55 -21.80 -10.97
N GLU A 704 10.82 -21.49 -11.17
CA GLU A 704 11.46 -21.37 -12.48
C GLU A 704 11.25 -22.61 -13.39
N PRO A 705 11.33 -23.87 -12.91
CA PRO A 705 11.07 -25.03 -13.77
C PRO A 705 9.62 -25.07 -14.29
N LEU A 706 8.65 -24.68 -13.45
CA LEU A 706 7.24 -24.58 -13.85
C LEU A 706 7.06 -23.44 -14.87
N GLN A 707 7.69 -22.29 -14.62
CA GLN A 707 7.63 -21.14 -15.53
C GLN A 707 8.22 -21.48 -16.90
N ARG A 708 9.40 -22.10 -16.97
CA ARG A 708 10.02 -22.54 -18.23
C ARG A 708 9.11 -23.51 -18.99
N PHE A 709 8.52 -24.49 -18.30
CA PHE A 709 7.57 -25.42 -18.91
C PHE A 709 6.35 -24.69 -19.50
N TRP A 710 5.75 -23.77 -18.75
CA TRP A 710 4.59 -23.01 -19.22
C TRP A 710 4.92 -22.10 -20.39
N SER A 711 6.07 -21.40 -20.35
CA SER A 711 6.53 -20.55 -21.45
C SER A 711 6.74 -21.36 -22.73
N ASN A 712 7.42 -22.50 -22.64
CA ASN A 712 7.61 -23.40 -23.77
C ASN A 712 6.28 -23.92 -24.29
N THR A 713 5.34 -24.30 -23.41
CA THR A 713 4.01 -24.77 -23.80
C THR A 713 3.23 -23.68 -24.55
N VAL A 714 3.24 -22.44 -24.05
CA VAL A 714 2.59 -21.30 -24.71
C VAL A 714 3.22 -21.03 -26.07
N GLU A 715 4.54 -21.12 -26.19
CA GLU A 715 5.24 -20.93 -27.46
C GLU A 715 4.87 -22.02 -28.48
N GLN A 716 4.83 -23.29 -28.07
CA GLN A 716 4.38 -24.39 -28.94
C GLN A 716 2.91 -24.21 -29.36
N LEU A 717 2.03 -23.79 -28.44
CA LEU A 717 0.61 -23.50 -28.76
C LEU A 717 0.47 -22.35 -29.76
N ARG A 718 1.22 -21.25 -29.58
CA ARG A 718 1.25 -20.12 -30.54
C ARG A 718 1.76 -20.54 -31.90
N GLY A 719 2.74 -21.45 -31.93
CA GLY A 719 3.25 -22.04 -33.16
C GLY A 719 2.35 -23.12 -33.77
N MET A 720 1.17 -23.41 -33.20
CA MET A 720 0.27 -24.51 -33.58
C MET A 720 0.94 -25.90 -33.55
N ARG A 721 2.00 -26.05 -32.75
CA ARG A 721 2.79 -27.29 -32.58
C ARG A 721 2.28 -28.10 -31.38
N ILE A 722 0.98 -28.37 -31.35
CA ILE A 722 0.30 -29.02 -30.22
C ILE A 722 0.88 -30.42 -29.95
N TRP A 723 1.30 -31.12 -31.01
CA TRP A 723 1.92 -32.46 -30.95
C TRP A 723 3.27 -32.50 -30.21
N ASN A 724 3.93 -31.35 -30.01
CA ASN A 724 5.19 -31.26 -29.26
C ASN A 724 4.97 -31.16 -27.74
N ILE A 725 3.73 -31.12 -27.28
CA ILE A 725 3.39 -31.02 -25.85
C ILE A 725 3.28 -32.43 -25.26
N ASP A 726 4.23 -32.79 -24.40
CA ASP A 726 4.21 -34.05 -23.65
C ASP A 726 3.07 -34.02 -22.60
N LEU A 727 2.00 -34.78 -22.86
CA LEU A 727 0.81 -34.89 -22.01
C LEU A 727 1.13 -35.39 -20.59
N GLY A 728 2.12 -36.28 -20.43
CA GLY A 728 2.56 -36.77 -19.12
C GLY A 728 3.28 -35.68 -18.31
N LYS A 729 4.14 -34.91 -18.98
CA LYS A 729 4.77 -33.73 -18.35
C LYS A 729 3.77 -32.61 -18.07
N LEU A 730 2.78 -32.42 -18.94
CA LEU A 730 1.72 -31.43 -18.74
C LEU A 730 0.87 -31.75 -17.50
N THR A 731 0.39 -32.98 -17.38
CA THR A 731 -0.42 -33.44 -16.23
C THR A 731 0.36 -33.35 -14.92
N THR A 732 1.61 -33.83 -14.90
CA THR A 732 2.46 -33.73 -13.70
C THR A 732 2.77 -32.28 -13.30
N THR A 733 2.99 -31.39 -14.27
CA THR A 733 3.22 -29.96 -14.01
C THR A 733 1.97 -29.26 -13.49
N LEU A 734 0.79 -29.57 -14.06
CA LEU A 734 -0.50 -29.07 -13.57
C LEU A 734 -0.75 -29.46 -12.11
N ILE A 735 -0.48 -30.72 -11.74
CA ILE A 735 -0.61 -31.20 -10.36
C ILE A 735 0.32 -30.42 -9.43
N LYS A 736 1.58 -30.19 -9.83
CA LYS A 736 2.55 -29.41 -9.06
C LYS A 736 2.08 -27.96 -8.84
N ASP A 737 1.60 -27.31 -9.90
CA ASP A 737 1.14 -25.91 -9.82
C ASP A 737 -0.12 -25.81 -8.94
N PHE A 738 -1.08 -26.72 -9.13
CA PHE A 738 -2.30 -26.79 -8.30
C PHE A 738 -1.98 -27.01 -6.82
N PHE A 739 -1.08 -27.93 -6.50
CA PHE A 739 -0.68 -28.20 -5.12
C PHE A 739 0.00 -26.99 -4.46
N LEU A 740 0.85 -26.28 -5.22
CA LEU A 740 1.52 -25.09 -4.72
C LEU A 740 0.53 -23.96 -4.43
N THR A 741 -0.34 -23.64 -5.39
CA THR A 741 -1.37 -22.61 -5.23
C THR A 741 -2.32 -22.93 -4.08
N THR A 742 -2.77 -24.18 -3.96
CA THR A 742 -3.66 -24.58 -2.86
C THR A 742 -2.97 -24.54 -1.50
N SER A 743 -1.70 -24.96 -1.41
CA SER A 743 -0.90 -24.88 -0.18
C SER A 743 -0.67 -23.43 0.26
N PHE A 744 -0.32 -22.56 -0.68
CA PHE A 744 -0.17 -21.13 -0.41
C PHE A 744 -1.48 -20.51 0.07
N ALA A 745 -2.58 -20.73 -0.65
CA ALA A 745 -3.89 -20.21 -0.31
C ALA A 745 -4.39 -20.70 1.04
N PHE A 746 -4.20 -21.99 1.35
CA PHE A 746 -4.56 -22.56 2.65
C PHE A 746 -3.75 -21.90 3.78
N THR A 747 -2.43 -21.76 3.59
CA THR A 747 -1.56 -21.15 4.60
C THR A 747 -1.92 -19.68 4.83
N PHE A 748 -2.09 -18.89 3.76
CA PHE A 748 -2.52 -17.50 3.82
C PHE A 748 -3.90 -17.33 4.49
N ARG A 749 -4.84 -18.25 4.24
CA ARG A 749 -6.17 -18.22 4.87
C ARG A 749 -6.12 -18.63 6.35
N SER A 750 -5.24 -19.57 6.71
CA SER A 750 -5.08 -20.00 8.11
C SER A 750 -4.50 -18.89 8.98
N SER A 751 -3.51 -18.15 8.49
CA SER A 751 -2.89 -17.04 9.22
C SER A 751 -3.81 -15.85 9.42
N SER A 752 -4.71 -15.60 8.47
CA SER A 752 -5.74 -14.56 8.59
C SER A 752 -6.90 -14.91 9.51
N ARG A 753 -6.99 -16.16 10.00
CA ARG A 753 -8.02 -16.62 10.98
C ARG A 753 -7.50 -16.71 12.41
N THR A 754 -6.18 -16.72 12.61
CA THR A 754 -5.55 -16.70 13.94
C THR A 754 -5.53 -15.32 14.61
N GLU A 755 -6.20 -14.32 14.03
CA GLU A 755 -6.41 -12.97 14.61
C GLU A 755 -7.47 -12.95 15.71
#